data_AF-A0A508A4I0-F1
#
_entry.id   AF-A0A508A4I0-F1
#
_cell.length_a   1.000
_cell.length_b   1.000
_cell.length_c   1.000
_cell.angle_alpha   90.00
_cell.angle_beta   90.00
_cell.angle_gamma   90.00
#
_symmetry.space_group_name_H-M   'P 1'
#
loop_
_entity.id
_entity.type
_entity.pdbx_description
1 polymer ?
#
loop_
_entity_poly.entity_id
_entity_poly.type
_entity_poly.pdbx_seq_one_letter_code
_entity_poly.pdbx_strand_id
1 'polypeptide(L)'
;MDSPGGGVAIDLVGISDLHGYIESTFHKNPETGEVDINNVENPGVTSLACQMSRVYRANPNALFVSSGDNIGASYYRSSYMNHDEGTLDVLNRLRMDVSALGVHELDHGLGDLEGRVLPYATFPMLAANVSGSDALSAEGDGRGVFIKEVDGVRVGFIGVVTDELPKLVSSSTRAQLTVAPAVATANARAADLKDGDPANGEADVVVVLSHEDAASTATSFSKNVDAVVAGRSHVSYAQTVTGVEGNQIAVVQPDHYGLKLGMVRLNYDRDTKKVSVVNVENRDLKQEYCYEDDFGGVDIFSYKRYNKMMDLGAARPVAQLGVDYLRGSDGVTPGVHTGTESTAADLVAESYRYWLADIDPMEQPPASTHYVGVVRADDLKADFRYKSTGNYHGEVPADQVDGLFTVDEVRDVSPDDKAMGYLSITGADLKALIAQQWRPGADPASVQLGLSANVDVIVDAAAQTEDGAAPTIREIRVDGQVLGDTDTVVVASTTELLTSGAGFTLPNGSGVVNVGSLGRDITTNYLASFNQQVLKPSYAKRQVGVSVTPKGASTDTVSVTMDSLAYTHPTEQVLGARRVRAVSGDKEFFSQNIDLTVDRSGPTTGKASFDLTIPADAPTGACRSAEATTCRWVTLESVDGVGRVLNSFYVEVPADASPGVTPSATPGAQPEPSATTSPTPAPSAEPSAGADPTTPVPGGGRTASQGPGGEDSGDGRVTASPTATPGSGSGAAPSENPTAVPDGGSAASPTAPVGVGGLPPSASGGSAGGSEARGGTSGRSTSGSGGWSLARTGVSLGSGVIALTLIAGGYLILRHRRQAD
;
A
#
# COMPACT_ATOMS: atom_id res chain seq x y z
N MET A 1 -2.33 -32.27 36.45
CA MET A 1 -2.72 -33.67 36.77
C MET A 1 -1.80 -34.57 35.98
N ASP A 2 -1.39 -35.70 36.54
CA ASP A 2 -0.39 -36.57 35.91
C ASP A 2 -0.93 -37.19 34.61
N SER A 3 -0.09 -37.25 33.56
CA SER A 3 -0.47 -37.85 32.30
C SER A 3 -0.71 -39.36 32.46
N PRO A 4 -1.79 -39.96 31.91
CA PRO A 4 -2.16 -41.36 32.16
C PRO A 4 -1.13 -42.44 31.77
N GLY A 5 -0.02 -42.05 31.12
CA GLY A 5 1.11 -42.92 30.76
C GLY A 5 2.44 -42.64 31.49
N GLY A 6 2.48 -41.71 32.45
CA GLY A 6 3.72 -41.36 33.18
C GLY A 6 4.68 -40.40 32.47
N GLY A 7 4.25 -39.79 31.36
CA GLY A 7 4.99 -38.73 30.67
C GLY A 7 4.72 -37.32 31.22
N VAL A 8 5.58 -36.38 30.85
CA VAL A 8 5.43 -34.95 31.12
C VAL A 8 4.51 -34.35 30.06
N ALA A 9 3.37 -33.79 30.48
CA ALA A 9 2.47 -33.06 29.58
C ALA A 9 2.97 -31.62 29.42
N ILE A 10 3.15 -31.18 28.18
CA ILE A 10 3.62 -29.84 27.80
C ILE A 10 2.56 -29.19 26.92
N ASP A 11 2.13 -27.99 27.27
CA ASP A 11 1.14 -27.23 26.51
C ASP A 11 1.82 -26.08 25.78
N LEU A 12 1.89 -26.15 24.46
CA LEU A 12 2.32 -25.04 23.61
C LEU A 12 1.09 -24.22 23.26
N VAL A 13 1.11 -22.94 23.63
CA VAL A 13 0.02 -22.00 23.42
C VAL A 13 0.50 -20.92 22.47
N GLY A 14 0.10 -21.02 21.21
CA GLY A 14 0.56 -20.17 20.12
C GLY A 14 -0.40 -19.02 19.79
N ILE A 15 0.17 -17.86 19.47
CA ILE A 15 -0.47 -16.81 18.67
C ILE A 15 0.32 -16.58 17.37
N SER A 16 -0.31 -15.88 16.43
CA SER A 16 0.26 -15.39 15.18
C SER A 16 -0.38 -14.05 14.84
N ASP A 17 0.33 -13.20 14.11
CA ASP A 17 -0.24 -12.08 13.36
C ASP A 17 -1.14 -11.18 14.25
N LEU A 18 -0.69 -10.86 15.48
CA LEU A 18 -1.48 -10.12 16.46
C LEU A 18 -1.66 -8.64 16.06
N HIS A 19 -0.72 -8.05 15.32
CA HIS A 19 -0.77 -6.67 14.80
C HIS A 19 -1.35 -5.65 15.80
N GLY A 20 -0.86 -5.68 17.04
CA GLY A 20 -1.27 -4.71 18.06
C GLY A 20 -2.75 -4.73 18.47
N TYR A 21 -3.51 -5.80 18.21
CA TYR A 21 -4.91 -5.92 18.65
C TYR A 21 -5.03 -6.13 20.18
N ILE A 22 -4.70 -5.08 20.93
CA ILE A 22 -4.85 -4.95 22.39
C ILE A 22 -6.34 -4.87 22.74
N GLU A 23 -7.08 -3.98 22.08
CA GLU A 23 -8.51 -3.80 22.34
C GLU A 23 -9.37 -4.77 21.52
N SER A 24 -10.54 -5.11 22.07
CA SER A 24 -11.57 -5.83 21.32
C SER A 24 -12.24 -4.90 20.30
N THR A 25 -12.35 -5.31 19.04
CA THR A 25 -13.14 -4.61 18.02
C THR A 25 -14.52 -5.26 17.86
N PHE A 26 -15.49 -4.44 17.45
CA PHE A 26 -16.91 -4.81 17.38
C PHE A 26 -17.47 -4.39 16.03
N HIS A 27 -18.42 -5.17 15.52
CA HIS A 27 -18.95 -4.97 14.18
C HIS A 27 -19.57 -3.59 14.00
N LYS A 28 -19.06 -2.86 13.00
CA LYS A 28 -19.54 -1.53 12.64
C LYS A 28 -20.33 -1.61 11.33
N ASN A 29 -21.58 -1.17 11.37
CA ASN A 29 -22.41 -1.03 10.17
C ASN A 29 -21.76 0.03 9.24
N PRO A 30 -21.44 -0.29 7.97
CA PRO A 30 -20.74 0.61 7.07
C PRO A 30 -21.61 1.77 6.55
N GLU A 31 -22.95 1.63 6.57
CA GLU A 31 -23.90 2.65 6.12
C GLU A 31 -24.24 3.65 7.24
N THR A 32 -24.49 3.17 8.46
CA THR A 32 -24.93 3.99 9.60
C THR A 32 -23.79 4.42 10.52
N GLY A 33 -22.65 3.73 10.48
CA GLY A 33 -21.55 3.88 11.43
C GLY A 33 -21.82 3.34 12.84
N GLU A 34 -22.99 2.73 13.07
CA GLU A 34 -23.39 2.14 14.36
C GLU A 34 -22.55 0.90 14.70
N VAL A 35 -22.18 0.74 15.97
CA VAL A 35 -21.32 -0.35 16.45
C VAL A 35 -22.14 -1.32 17.31
N ASP A 36 -22.26 -2.57 16.87
CA ASP A 36 -22.89 -3.64 17.66
C ASP A 36 -21.87 -4.25 18.64
N ILE A 37 -21.88 -3.74 19.87
CA ILE A 37 -21.04 -4.21 20.98
C ILE A 37 -21.29 -5.69 21.37
N ASN A 38 -22.32 -6.35 20.83
CA ASN A 38 -22.59 -7.77 21.05
C ASN A 38 -21.92 -8.67 19.98
N ASN A 39 -21.43 -8.07 18.88
CA ASN A 39 -20.83 -8.78 17.76
C ASN A 39 -19.33 -8.50 17.69
N VAL A 40 -18.54 -9.30 18.39
CA VAL A 40 -17.08 -9.18 18.46
C VAL A 40 -16.45 -9.55 17.11
N GLU A 41 -15.78 -8.58 16.50
CA GLU A 41 -14.94 -8.82 15.32
C GLU A 41 -13.60 -9.41 15.75
N ASN A 42 -12.76 -8.66 16.44
CA ASN A 42 -11.51 -9.17 17.02
C ASN A 42 -11.61 -9.12 18.55
N PRO A 43 -11.36 -10.21 19.30
CA PRO A 43 -11.48 -10.19 20.76
C PRO A 43 -10.29 -9.49 21.43
N GLY A 44 -9.15 -9.40 20.75
CA GLY A 44 -7.92 -8.80 21.25
C GLY A 44 -7.33 -9.51 22.49
N VAL A 45 -6.40 -8.85 23.18
CA VAL A 45 -5.64 -9.48 24.27
C VAL A 45 -6.46 -9.77 25.54
N THR A 46 -7.71 -9.28 25.63
CA THR A 46 -8.63 -9.57 26.75
C THR A 46 -8.89 -11.08 26.87
N SER A 47 -9.47 -11.69 25.83
CA SER A 47 -9.81 -13.12 25.82
C SER A 47 -8.57 -14.00 25.89
N LEU A 48 -7.48 -13.56 25.24
CA LEU A 48 -6.16 -14.19 25.30
C LEU A 48 -5.67 -14.30 26.76
N ALA A 49 -5.67 -13.18 27.51
CA ALA A 49 -5.22 -13.17 28.90
C ALA A 49 -6.03 -14.11 29.81
N CYS A 50 -7.36 -14.11 29.63
CA CYS A 50 -8.26 -14.97 30.39
C CYS A 50 -8.01 -16.45 30.12
N GLN A 51 -7.77 -16.83 28.85
CA GLN A 51 -7.41 -18.21 28.52
C GLN A 51 -6.00 -18.59 28.95
N MET A 52 -5.00 -17.71 28.79
CA MET A 52 -3.64 -17.96 29.29
C MET A 52 -3.65 -18.27 30.80
N SER A 53 -4.38 -17.50 31.60
CA SER A 53 -4.57 -17.76 33.03
C SER A 53 -5.23 -19.11 33.33
N ARG A 54 -6.21 -19.54 32.53
CA ARG A 54 -6.83 -20.88 32.65
C ARG A 54 -5.85 -21.99 32.31
N VAL A 55 -5.07 -21.85 31.23
CA VAL A 55 -4.06 -22.84 30.84
C VAL A 55 -2.96 -22.94 31.91
N TYR A 56 -2.40 -21.81 32.37
CA TYR A 56 -1.40 -21.79 33.45
C TYR A 56 -1.88 -22.41 34.77
N ARG A 57 -3.19 -22.38 35.06
CA ARG A 57 -3.79 -23.06 36.23
C ARG A 57 -4.06 -24.55 35.98
N ALA A 58 -4.29 -24.96 34.74
CA ALA A 58 -4.51 -26.35 34.36
C ALA A 58 -3.21 -27.16 34.24
N ASN A 59 -2.15 -26.53 33.71
CA ASN A 59 -0.83 -27.12 33.53
C ASN A 59 0.28 -26.08 33.82
N PRO A 60 1.19 -26.33 34.79
CA PRO A 60 2.34 -25.44 35.02
C PRO A 60 3.39 -25.52 33.90
N ASN A 61 3.39 -26.58 33.09
CA ASN A 61 4.30 -26.78 31.95
C ASN A 61 3.73 -26.17 30.65
N ALA A 62 2.98 -25.08 30.78
CA ALA A 62 2.43 -24.33 29.66
C ALA A 62 3.41 -23.24 29.20
N LEU A 63 3.59 -23.12 27.89
CA LEU A 63 4.53 -22.22 27.24
C LEU A 63 3.78 -21.33 26.26
N PHE A 64 3.91 -20.01 26.40
CA PHE A 64 3.21 -19.03 25.57
C PHE A 64 4.16 -18.50 24.48
N VAL A 65 3.79 -18.65 23.21
CA VAL A 65 4.70 -18.42 22.08
C VAL A 65 4.01 -17.69 20.92
N SER A 66 4.81 -17.05 20.07
CA SER A 66 4.33 -16.38 18.85
C SER A 66 5.15 -16.77 17.62
N SER A 67 4.52 -16.78 16.45
CA SER A 67 5.17 -16.94 15.14
C SER A 67 5.52 -15.60 14.46
N GLY A 68 5.47 -14.48 15.18
CA GLY A 68 5.82 -13.14 14.67
C GLY A 68 4.59 -12.28 14.34
N ASP A 69 4.85 -11.09 13.80
CA ASP A 69 3.85 -10.05 13.47
C ASP A 69 2.99 -9.69 14.69
N ASN A 70 3.65 -9.53 15.83
CA ASN A 70 3.01 -9.09 17.06
C ASN A 70 2.70 -7.58 17.01
N ILE A 71 3.58 -6.84 16.34
CA ILE A 71 3.61 -5.38 16.18
C ILE A 71 3.83 -5.01 14.71
N GLY A 72 3.68 -3.72 14.35
CA GLY A 72 3.65 -3.30 12.95
C GLY A 72 2.35 -3.72 12.24
N ALA A 73 2.04 -3.05 11.12
CA ALA A 73 0.70 -2.99 10.49
C ALA A 73 -0.45 -2.84 11.52
N SER A 74 -0.18 -2.18 12.65
CA SER A 74 -0.91 -2.45 13.89
C SER A 74 -2.17 -1.62 14.04
N TYR A 75 -3.16 -2.20 14.73
CA TYR A 75 -4.46 -1.58 15.01
C TYR A 75 -4.27 -0.18 15.58
N TYR A 76 -4.94 0.83 15.01
CA TYR A 76 -4.57 2.25 15.16
C TYR A 76 -4.25 2.69 16.59
N ARG A 77 -5.01 2.22 17.60
CA ARG A 77 -4.80 2.60 19.00
C ARG A 77 -3.45 2.20 19.56
N SER A 78 -2.94 1.04 19.16
CA SER A 78 -1.70 0.45 19.68
C SER A 78 -0.45 0.96 18.95
N SER A 79 -0.54 1.19 17.64
CA SER A 79 0.60 1.63 16.83
C SER A 79 1.18 2.94 17.35
N TYR A 80 0.35 3.89 17.79
CA TYR A 80 0.82 5.11 18.46
C TYR A 80 0.95 5.04 19.99
N MET A 81 0.76 3.89 20.66
CA MET A 81 1.20 3.69 22.06
C MET A 81 2.74 3.60 22.14
N ASN A 82 3.41 4.70 21.81
CA ASN A 82 4.86 4.81 21.63
C ASN A 82 5.44 3.73 20.69
N HIS A 83 4.92 3.64 19.46
CA HIS A 83 5.37 2.69 18.42
C HIS A 83 5.18 1.23 18.85
N ASP A 84 3.94 0.82 19.16
CA ASP A 84 3.62 -0.54 19.66
C ASP A 84 4.27 -0.98 21.00
N GLU A 85 4.94 -0.09 21.76
CA GLU A 85 5.40 -0.40 23.13
C GLU A 85 4.24 -0.83 24.04
N GLY A 86 3.02 -0.35 23.78
CA GLY A 86 1.81 -0.83 24.45
C GLY A 86 1.56 -2.32 24.25
N THR A 87 1.78 -2.84 23.04
CA THR A 87 1.58 -4.23 22.66
C THR A 87 2.64 -5.12 23.30
N LEU A 88 3.91 -4.72 23.20
CA LEU A 88 5.02 -5.41 23.85
C LEU A 88 4.85 -5.46 25.38
N ASP A 89 4.35 -4.38 25.99
CA ASP A 89 4.09 -4.34 27.44
C ASP A 89 3.01 -5.35 27.86
N VAL A 90 1.97 -5.56 27.05
CA VAL A 90 0.99 -6.63 27.28
C VAL A 90 1.63 -8.01 27.15
N LEU A 91 2.38 -8.27 26.08
CA LEU A 91 3.00 -9.59 25.85
C LEU A 91 4.02 -9.96 26.95
N ASN A 92 4.79 -8.97 27.41
CA ASN A 92 5.65 -9.07 28.59
C ASN A 92 4.85 -9.43 29.86
N ARG A 93 3.69 -8.79 30.10
CA ARG A 93 2.80 -9.07 31.24
C ARG A 93 2.13 -10.45 31.17
N LEU A 94 1.77 -10.91 29.97
CA LEU A 94 1.22 -12.25 29.73
C LEU A 94 2.28 -13.35 29.88
N ARG A 95 3.57 -12.98 29.96
CA ARG A 95 4.72 -13.88 30.05
C ARG A 95 4.86 -14.73 28.79
N MET A 96 4.91 -14.08 27.64
CA MET A 96 5.38 -14.73 26.42
C MET A 96 6.81 -15.24 26.67
N ASP A 97 7.08 -16.48 26.26
CA ASP A 97 8.33 -17.18 26.51
C ASP A 97 9.33 -16.99 25.36
N VAL A 98 8.83 -16.84 24.13
CA VAL A 98 9.60 -16.70 22.90
C VAL A 98 8.68 -16.31 21.73
N SER A 99 9.18 -15.53 20.78
CA SER A 99 8.56 -15.27 19.48
C SER A 99 9.50 -15.66 18.35
N ALA A 100 9.00 -15.95 17.16
CA ALA A 100 9.75 -15.69 15.93
C ALA A 100 9.74 -14.18 15.62
N LEU A 101 10.62 -13.73 14.74
CA LEU A 101 10.48 -12.44 14.06
C LEU A 101 9.50 -12.59 12.87
N GLY A 102 8.54 -11.69 12.73
CA GLY A 102 7.69 -11.56 11.55
C GLY A 102 8.28 -10.59 10.51
N VAL A 103 7.44 -10.12 9.59
CA VAL A 103 7.82 -9.08 8.63
C VAL A 103 7.54 -7.68 9.18
N HIS A 104 6.47 -7.52 9.97
CA HIS A 104 6.00 -6.23 10.48
C HIS A 104 6.74 -5.75 11.74
N GLU A 105 7.47 -6.63 12.43
CA GLU A 105 8.52 -6.21 13.38
C GLU A 105 9.63 -5.34 12.72
N LEU A 106 9.68 -5.23 11.39
CA LEU A 106 10.61 -4.40 10.62
C LEU A 106 9.97 -3.15 9.96
N ASP A 107 8.68 -2.84 10.21
CA ASP A 107 7.97 -1.70 9.61
C ASP A 107 8.64 -0.33 9.85
N HIS A 108 9.24 -0.15 11.02
CA HIS A 108 10.01 1.06 11.38
C HIS A 108 11.51 0.96 11.04
N GLY A 109 11.89 -0.09 10.30
CA GLY A 109 13.25 -0.36 9.85
C GLY A 109 14.14 -1.02 10.91
N LEU A 110 15.22 -1.66 10.45
CA LEU A 110 16.12 -2.45 11.31
C LEU A 110 16.65 -1.68 12.54
N GLY A 111 16.94 -0.39 12.41
CA GLY A 111 17.44 0.43 13.53
C GLY A 111 16.43 0.63 14.68
N ASP A 112 15.13 0.51 14.42
CA ASP A 112 14.10 0.55 15.46
C ASP A 112 13.92 -0.83 16.12
N LEU A 113 14.01 -1.92 15.34
CA LEU A 113 14.06 -3.28 15.86
C LEU A 113 15.22 -3.44 16.86
N GLU A 114 16.45 -3.09 16.45
CA GLU A 114 17.65 -3.17 17.29
C GLU A 114 17.63 -2.18 18.46
N GLY A 115 17.19 -0.93 18.21
CA GLY A 115 17.31 0.16 19.17
C GLY A 115 16.20 0.22 20.22
N ARG A 116 15.02 -0.35 19.95
CA ARG A 116 13.82 -0.18 20.75
C ARG A 116 13.03 -1.48 20.99
N VAL A 117 12.75 -2.27 19.95
CA VAL A 117 11.90 -3.47 20.08
C VAL A 117 12.62 -4.59 20.87
N LEU A 118 13.79 -5.04 20.40
CA LEU A 118 14.55 -6.11 21.06
C LEU A 118 14.99 -5.74 22.50
N PRO A 119 15.34 -4.47 22.83
CA PRO A 119 15.60 -4.07 24.21
C PRO A 119 14.36 -3.96 25.13
N TYR A 120 13.14 -3.86 24.58
CA TYR A 120 11.90 -3.70 25.35
C TYR A 120 11.17 -5.03 25.59
N ALA A 121 11.30 -6.00 24.68
CA ALA A 121 10.79 -7.35 24.87
C ALA A 121 11.48 -8.05 26.06
N THR A 122 10.71 -8.72 26.93
CA THR A 122 11.26 -9.56 28.02
C THR A 122 11.46 -11.02 27.58
N PHE A 123 11.26 -11.32 26.31
CA PHE A 123 11.34 -12.62 25.66
C PHE A 123 12.24 -12.52 24.42
N PRO A 124 12.90 -13.61 23.99
CA PRO A 124 13.69 -13.61 22.76
C PRO A 124 12.81 -13.60 21.50
N MET A 125 13.25 -12.86 20.47
CA MET A 125 12.67 -12.85 19.12
C MET A 125 13.63 -13.57 18.15
N LEU A 126 13.23 -14.73 17.65
CA LEU A 126 14.12 -15.66 16.95
C LEU A 126 13.99 -15.58 15.42
N ALA A 127 15.13 -15.53 14.73
CA ALA A 127 15.21 -15.50 13.26
C ALA A 127 16.42 -16.30 12.74
N ALA A 128 16.41 -17.62 12.91
CA ALA A 128 17.54 -18.52 12.62
C ALA A 128 18.00 -18.52 11.15
N ASN A 129 17.13 -18.07 10.23
CA ASN A 129 17.40 -17.96 8.80
C ASN A 129 17.68 -16.51 8.33
N VAL A 130 17.71 -15.53 9.23
CA VAL A 130 18.06 -14.13 8.91
C VAL A 130 19.44 -13.81 9.50
N SER A 131 20.22 -13.03 8.77
CA SER A 131 21.56 -12.60 9.17
C SER A 131 21.86 -11.19 8.68
N GLY A 132 22.81 -10.49 9.31
CA GLY A 132 23.20 -9.11 8.99
C GLY A 132 23.00 -8.11 10.14
N SER A 133 22.21 -8.47 11.16
CA SER A 133 22.06 -7.74 12.41
C SER A 133 22.73 -8.51 13.56
N ASP A 134 23.71 -7.90 14.22
CA ASP A 134 24.37 -8.48 15.40
C ASP A 134 23.40 -8.58 16.59
N ALA A 135 22.48 -7.61 16.74
CA ALA A 135 21.53 -7.58 17.86
C ALA A 135 20.47 -8.67 17.72
N LEU A 136 19.87 -8.83 16.54
CA LEU A 136 18.95 -9.93 16.22
C LEU A 136 19.67 -11.29 16.28
N SER A 137 20.93 -11.36 15.83
CA SER A 137 21.71 -12.60 15.95
C SER A 137 21.96 -13.00 17.41
N ALA A 138 22.08 -12.02 18.33
CA ALA A 138 22.24 -12.24 19.77
C ALA A 138 20.93 -12.55 20.53
N GLU A 139 19.83 -12.80 19.80
CA GLU A 139 18.59 -13.34 20.36
C GLU A 139 18.70 -14.85 20.65
N GLY A 140 18.02 -15.30 21.69
CA GLY A 140 18.07 -16.70 22.13
C GLY A 140 19.47 -17.13 22.56
N ASP A 141 20.08 -18.02 21.77
CA ASP A 141 21.39 -18.65 21.97
C ASP A 141 22.52 -18.10 21.08
N GLY A 142 22.22 -17.19 20.15
CA GLY A 142 23.15 -16.73 19.12
C GLY A 142 22.92 -17.31 17.71
N ARG A 143 21.93 -18.18 17.51
CA ARG A 143 21.66 -18.91 16.25
C ARG A 143 20.19 -18.91 15.84
N GLY A 144 19.38 -18.05 16.45
CA GLY A 144 17.91 -18.04 16.32
C GLY A 144 17.22 -19.23 17.00
N VAL A 145 17.85 -19.79 18.04
CA VAL A 145 17.30 -20.90 18.84
C VAL A 145 17.19 -20.47 20.31
N PHE A 146 16.18 -20.97 21.01
CA PHE A 146 16.04 -20.80 22.46
C PHE A 146 15.64 -22.12 23.12
N ILE A 147 16.33 -22.53 24.17
CA ILE A 147 16.02 -23.76 24.91
C ILE A 147 15.51 -23.39 26.30
N LYS A 148 14.30 -23.86 26.65
CA LYS A 148 13.70 -23.69 27.98
C LYS A 148 13.41 -25.06 28.60
N GLU A 149 13.76 -25.24 29.87
CA GLU A 149 13.42 -26.45 30.61
C GLU A 149 12.05 -26.31 31.30
N VAL A 150 11.19 -27.32 31.16
CA VAL A 150 9.93 -27.48 31.90
C VAL A 150 9.85 -28.88 32.48
N ASP A 151 9.74 -28.99 33.80
CA ASP A 151 9.73 -30.27 34.53
C ASP A 151 10.79 -31.26 34.01
N GLY A 152 12.06 -30.84 33.96
CA GLY A 152 13.19 -31.66 33.51
C GLY A 152 13.20 -32.03 32.02
N VAL A 153 12.31 -31.46 31.19
CA VAL A 153 12.26 -31.65 29.73
C VAL A 153 12.69 -30.36 29.05
N ARG A 154 13.69 -30.44 28.17
CA ARG A 154 14.21 -29.29 27.43
C ARG A 154 13.42 -29.11 26.13
N VAL A 155 12.72 -27.99 26.01
CA VAL A 155 11.97 -27.59 24.82
C VAL A 155 12.82 -26.58 24.05
N GLY A 156 13.27 -26.96 22.85
CA GLY A 156 14.02 -26.12 21.93
C GLY A 156 13.08 -25.45 20.93
N PHE A 157 13.12 -24.14 20.86
CA PHE A 157 12.38 -23.31 19.93
C PHE A 157 13.30 -22.79 18.83
N ILE A 158 12.86 -22.87 17.58
CA ILE A 158 13.58 -22.36 16.41
C ILE A 158 12.68 -21.35 15.72
N GLY A 159 13.06 -20.08 15.66
CA GLY A 159 12.33 -19.08 14.90
C GLY A 159 12.82 -18.99 13.46
N VAL A 160 11.91 -18.93 12.48
CA VAL A 160 12.25 -18.63 11.08
C VAL A 160 11.26 -17.66 10.45
N VAL A 161 11.79 -16.74 9.64
CA VAL A 161 11.05 -15.69 8.92
C VAL A 161 10.80 -16.14 7.47
N THR A 162 9.75 -15.66 6.82
CA THR A 162 9.40 -16.05 5.45
C THR A 162 10.54 -15.85 4.43
N ASP A 163 10.63 -16.78 3.47
CA ASP A 163 11.52 -16.67 2.31
C ASP A 163 11.17 -15.45 1.42
N GLU A 164 9.97 -14.87 1.59
CA GLU A 164 9.51 -13.70 0.85
C GLU A 164 9.89 -12.35 1.49
N LEU A 165 10.54 -12.35 2.67
CA LEU A 165 10.89 -11.14 3.42
C LEU A 165 11.54 -10.02 2.57
N PRO A 166 12.46 -10.29 1.60
CA PRO A 166 13.03 -9.25 0.73
C PRO A 166 12.02 -8.48 -0.14
N LYS A 167 10.80 -8.99 -0.34
CA LYS A 167 9.71 -8.31 -1.07
C LYS A 167 8.82 -7.46 -0.14
N LEU A 168 8.94 -7.63 1.17
CA LEU A 168 7.97 -7.19 2.17
C LEU A 168 8.53 -6.11 3.12
N VAL A 169 9.80 -5.73 2.97
CA VAL A 169 10.47 -4.69 3.77
C VAL A 169 11.09 -3.61 2.88
N SER A 170 11.43 -2.47 3.48
CA SER A 170 12.12 -1.38 2.79
C SER A 170 13.45 -1.82 2.15
N SER A 171 13.82 -1.22 1.03
CA SER A 171 15.09 -1.47 0.32
C SER A 171 16.30 -1.26 1.24
N SER A 172 16.22 -0.30 2.17
CA SER A 172 17.24 -0.04 3.19
C SER A 172 17.36 -1.16 4.22
N THR A 173 16.26 -1.82 4.60
CA THR A 173 16.26 -3.00 5.46
C THR A 173 16.76 -4.24 4.70
N ARG A 174 16.23 -4.50 3.49
CA ARG A 174 16.68 -5.57 2.60
C ARG A 174 18.19 -5.52 2.32
N ALA A 175 18.75 -4.33 2.08
CA ALA A 175 20.18 -4.16 1.81
C ALA A 175 21.09 -4.51 3.01
N GLN A 176 20.54 -4.65 4.21
CA GLN A 176 21.27 -5.02 5.43
C GLN A 176 21.05 -6.49 5.85
N LEU A 177 19.98 -7.13 5.39
CA LEU A 177 19.60 -8.48 5.82
C LEU A 177 19.77 -9.53 4.71
N THR A 178 20.33 -10.69 5.05
CA THR A 178 20.42 -11.87 4.18
C THR A 178 19.54 -12.98 4.73
N VAL A 179 18.64 -13.49 3.89
CA VAL A 179 17.65 -14.53 4.23
C VAL A 179 18.06 -15.86 3.59
N ALA A 180 18.09 -16.92 4.40
CA ALA A 180 18.27 -18.30 3.97
C ALA A 180 16.91 -19.04 3.95
N PRO A 181 16.76 -20.15 3.19
CA PRO A 181 15.49 -20.86 3.12
C PRO A 181 15.00 -21.35 4.48
N ALA A 182 13.82 -20.90 4.90
CA ALA A 182 13.27 -21.03 6.24
C ALA A 182 13.18 -22.49 6.69
N VAL A 183 12.47 -23.32 5.92
CA VAL A 183 12.27 -24.74 6.25
C VAL A 183 13.58 -25.53 6.26
N ALA A 184 14.52 -25.23 5.35
CA ALA A 184 15.82 -25.90 5.30
C ALA A 184 16.67 -25.54 6.54
N THR A 185 16.62 -24.27 6.95
CA THR A 185 17.34 -23.77 8.13
C THR A 185 16.74 -24.31 9.43
N ALA A 186 15.41 -24.34 9.53
CA ALA A 186 14.70 -24.96 10.65
C ALA A 186 15.02 -26.45 10.78
N ASN A 187 15.05 -27.19 9.66
CA ASN A 187 15.43 -28.61 9.66
C ASN A 187 16.91 -28.82 10.06
N ALA A 188 17.82 -27.92 9.69
CA ALA A 188 19.21 -27.96 10.14
C ALA A 188 19.31 -27.72 11.66
N ARG A 189 18.67 -26.68 12.19
CA ARG A 189 18.64 -26.39 13.64
C ARG A 189 17.95 -27.49 14.45
N ALA A 190 16.90 -28.11 13.91
CA ALA A 190 16.27 -29.27 14.53
C ALA A 190 17.20 -30.50 14.53
N ALA A 191 18.08 -30.64 13.54
CA ALA A 191 19.11 -31.67 13.55
C ALA A 191 20.23 -31.38 14.56
N ASP A 192 20.73 -30.14 14.64
CA ASP A 192 21.66 -29.70 15.69
C ASP A 192 21.11 -30.12 17.07
N LEU A 193 19.90 -29.68 17.40
CA LEU A 193 19.21 -29.90 18.69
C LEU A 193 18.94 -31.39 19.08
N LYS A 194 19.29 -32.36 18.22
CA LYS A 194 19.02 -33.81 18.40
C LYS A 194 20.25 -34.69 18.10
N ASP A 195 21.43 -34.14 17.80
CA ASP A 195 22.58 -34.93 17.32
C ASP A 195 23.49 -35.50 18.44
N GLY A 196 23.40 -34.95 19.64
CA GLY A 196 24.17 -35.34 20.82
C GLY A 196 25.41 -34.47 21.12
N ASP A 197 25.68 -33.39 20.37
CA ASP A 197 26.79 -32.47 20.65
C ASP A 197 26.39 -31.35 21.65
N PRO A 198 26.83 -31.39 22.92
CA PRO A 198 26.50 -30.35 23.89
C PRO A 198 27.03 -28.95 23.54
N ALA A 199 27.86 -28.79 22.50
CA ALA A 199 28.28 -27.49 21.99
C ALA A 199 27.16 -26.74 21.24
N ASN A 200 26.15 -27.45 20.71
CA ASN A 200 25.01 -26.84 20.00
C ASN A 200 23.75 -26.69 20.89
N GLY A 201 23.72 -27.30 22.07
CA GLY A 201 22.57 -27.31 22.96
C GLY A 201 21.50 -28.31 22.53
N GLU A 202 21.03 -29.13 23.47
CA GLU A 202 20.26 -30.35 23.18
C GLU A 202 18.81 -30.23 23.66
N ALA A 203 17.83 -30.65 22.83
CA ALA A 203 16.40 -30.48 23.12
C ALA A 203 15.58 -31.78 23.03
N ASP A 204 14.94 -32.12 24.14
CA ASP A 204 14.07 -33.30 24.27
C ASP A 204 12.76 -33.15 23.45
N VAL A 205 12.27 -31.92 23.27
CA VAL A 205 11.17 -31.54 22.36
C VAL A 205 11.64 -30.39 21.47
N VAL A 206 11.32 -30.39 20.17
CA VAL A 206 11.67 -29.30 19.23
C VAL A 206 10.42 -28.70 18.59
N VAL A 207 10.32 -27.38 18.66
CA VAL A 207 9.20 -26.56 18.16
C VAL A 207 9.74 -25.54 17.16
N VAL A 208 9.15 -25.47 15.96
CA VAL A 208 9.42 -24.38 15.03
C VAL A 208 8.38 -23.28 15.19
N LEU A 209 8.83 -22.05 15.38
CA LEU A 209 8.02 -20.84 15.29
C LEU A 209 8.28 -20.27 13.90
N SER A 210 7.32 -20.46 12.99
CA SER A 210 7.50 -20.25 11.57
C SER A 210 6.63 -19.09 11.11
N HIS A 211 7.22 -17.97 10.71
CA HIS A 211 6.48 -16.89 10.07
C HIS A 211 6.21 -17.22 8.59
N GLU A 212 5.53 -18.34 8.37
CA GLU A 212 5.14 -18.90 7.08
C GLU A 212 3.78 -19.60 7.19
N ASP A 213 3.11 -19.74 6.05
CA ASP A 213 1.82 -20.43 5.94
C ASP A 213 1.96 -21.94 6.24
N ALA A 214 1.12 -22.47 7.14
CA ALA A 214 1.12 -23.87 7.50
C ALA A 214 0.74 -24.81 6.34
N ALA A 215 -0.21 -24.41 5.50
CA ALA A 215 -0.70 -25.23 4.39
C ALA A 215 0.37 -25.42 3.29
N SER A 216 1.36 -24.52 3.18
CA SER A 216 2.48 -24.66 2.24
C SER A 216 3.70 -25.36 2.86
N THR A 217 4.01 -25.11 4.15
CA THR A 217 5.28 -25.55 4.77
C THR A 217 5.18 -26.79 5.67
N ALA A 218 4.04 -27.06 6.31
CA ALA A 218 3.93 -27.98 7.45
C ALA A 218 4.46 -29.41 7.21
N THR A 219 4.25 -29.96 6.02
CA THR A 219 4.70 -31.32 5.64
C THR A 219 6.19 -31.39 5.29
N SER A 220 6.88 -30.25 5.17
CA SER A 220 8.28 -30.14 4.72
C SER A 220 9.30 -30.21 5.88
N PHE A 221 8.84 -30.29 7.13
CA PHE A 221 9.69 -30.47 8.31
C PHE A 221 10.08 -31.94 8.54
N SER A 222 11.27 -32.15 9.09
CA SER A 222 11.97 -33.45 9.28
C SER A 222 11.52 -34.20 10.54
N LYS A 223 12.05 -35.43 10.76
CA LYS A 223 11.75 -36.24 11.96
C LYS A 223 12.18 -35.62 13.29
N ASN A 224 12.97 -34.56 13.23
CA ASN A 224 13.53 -33.90 14.40
C ASN A 224 12.65 -32.77 14.93
N VAL A 225 11.57 -32.41 14.23
CA VAL A 225 10.57 -31.42 14.65
C VAL A 225 9.34 -32.15 15.22
N ASP A 226 8.92 -31.75 16.42
CA ASP A 226 7.78 -32.33 17.13
C ASP A 226 6.50 -31.48 16.95
N ALA A 227 6.64 -30.15 16.85
CA ALA A 227 5.53 -29.21 16.63
C ALA A 227 5.92 -27.96 15.82
N VAL A 228 4.92 -27.29 15.23
CA VAL A 228 5.06 -26.00 14.52
C VAL A 228 3.94 -25.04 14.93
N VAL A 229 4.30 -23.80 15.22
CA VAL A 229 3.38 -22.65 15.27
C VAL A 229 3.69 -21.77 14.06
N ALA A 230 2.73 -21.66 13.15
CA ALA A 230 2.82 -20.97 11.85
C ALA A 230 2.17 -19.56 11.90
N GLY A 231 2.21 -18.78 10.81
CA GLY A 231 1.67 -17.42 10.76
C GLY A 231 1.61 -16.82 9.34
N ARG A 232 1.74 -15.49 9.24
CA ARG A 232 1.82 -14.67 8.02
C ARG A 232 0.53 -14.53 7.21
N SER A 233 -0.16 -15.64 6.90
CA SER A 233 -1.25 -15.63 5.92
C SER A 233 -2.65 -15.38 6.50
N HIS A 234 -2.77 -15.05 7.80
CA HIS A 234 -4.03 -14.72 8.47
C HIS A 234 -5.11 -15.84 8.36
N VAL A 235 -4.70 -17.11 8.23
CA VAL A 235 -5.62 -18.27 8.18
C VAL A 235 -5.57 -19.16 9.42
N SER A 236 -6.66 -19.88 9.67
CA SER A 236 -6.76 -20.85 10.77
C SER A 236 -6.46 -22.28 10.29
N TYR A 237 -5.26 -22.78 10.59
CA TYR A 237 -4.84 -24.18 10.37
C TYR A 237 -4.64 -24.89 11.72
N ALA A 238 -5.17 -26.11 11.90
CA ALA A 238 -4.89 -26.93 13.09
C ALA A 238 -5.05 -28.42 12.78
N GLN A 239 -3.93 -29.16 12.71
CA GLN A 239 -3.93 -30.62 12.54
C GLN A 239 -2.56 -31.25 12.83
N THR A 240 -2.56 -32.55 13.12
CA THR A 240 -1.33 -33.35 13.10
C THR A 240 -1.01 -33.73 11.66
N VAL A 241 0.14 -33.32 11.15
CA VAL A 241 0.60 -33.64 9.78
C VAL A 241 1.65 -34.74 9.78
N THR A 242 1.91 -35.32 8.61
CA THR A 242 3.05 -36.22 8.41
C THR A 242 4.20 -35.44 7.76
N GLY A 243 5.36 -35.38 8.41
CA GLY A 243 6.58 -34.73 7.92
C GLY A 243 7.32 -35.56 6.87
N VAL A 244 8.41 -35.01 6.29
CA VAL A 244 9.12 -35.61 5.13
C VAL A 244 9.72 -36.99 5.39
N GLU A 245 9.94 -37.36 6.65
CA GLU A 245 10.47 -38.66 7.08
C GLU A 245 9.40 -39.59 7.68
N GLY A 246 8.11 -39.24 7.59
CA GLY A 246 7.00 -40.04 8.09
C GLY A 246 6.68 -39.85 9.58
N ASN A 247 7.35 -38.92 10.26
CA ASN A 247 7.01 -38.49 11.62
C ASN A 247 5.66 -37.76 11.68
N GLN A 248 5.04 -37.75 12.85
CA GLN A 248 3.86 -36.92 13.12
C GLN A 248 4.29 -35.60 13.74
N ILE A 249 3.77 -34.49 13.23
CA ILE A 249 4.09 -33.12 13.70
C ILE A 249 2.77 -32.44 14.08
N ALA A 250 2.70 -31.86 15.28
CA ALA A 250 1.56 -31.04 15.69
C ALA A 250 1.65 -29.63 15.10
N VAL A 251 0.70 -29.20 14.27
CA VAL A 251 0.78 -27.91 13.57
C VAL A 251 -0.45 -27.05 13.83
N VAL A 252 -0.22 -25.82 14.28
CA VAL A 252 -1.22 -24.76 14.40
C VAL A 252 -0.77 -23.49 13.67
N GLN A 253 -1.71 -22.82 13.02
CA GLN A 253 -1.63 -21.42 12.61
C GLN A 253 -2.89 -20.77 13.20
N PRO A 254 -2.79 -20.03 14.32
CA PRO A 254 -3.93 -19.62 15.12
C PRO A 254 -4.65 -18.36 14.63
N ASP A 255 -4.86 -18.24 13.31
CA ASP A 255 -5.53 -17.10 12.70
C ASP A 255 -4.75 -15.77 12.93
N HIS A 256 -5.40 -14.62 13.00
CA HIS A 256 -4.77 -13.31 13.20
C HIS A 256 -5.45 -12.47 14.29
N TYR A 257 -4.91 -11.31 14.66
CA TYR A 257 -5.53 -10.31 15.55
C TYR A 257 -6.01 -10.82 16.93
N GLY A 258 -5.42 -11.92 17.42
CA GLY A 258 -5.88 -12.62 18.62
C GLY A 258 -7.24 -13.32 18.49
N LEU A 259 -7.76 -13.51 17.28
CA LEU A 259 -9.02 -14.19 16.98
C LEU A 259 -9.08 -15.61 17.54
N LYS A 260 -7.97 -16.34 17.48
CA LYS A 260 -7.85 -17.70 17.99
C LYS A 260 -6.57 -17.90 18.80
N LEU A 261 -6.52 -19.03 19.50
CA LEU A 261 -5.39 -19.47 20.30
C LEU A 261 -4.99 -20.89 19.87
N GLY A 262 -3.76 -21.08 19.42
CA GLY A 262 -3.25 -22.37 18.96
C GLY A 262 -2.89 -23.23 20.16
N MET A 263 -3.57 -24.36 20.35
CA MET A 263 -3.44 -25.19 21.54
C MET A 263 -2.94 -26.59 21.18
N VAL A 264 -1.63 -26.77 21.27
CA VAL A 264 -0.95 -28.06 21.09
C VAL A 264 -0.60 -28.64 22.45
N ARG A 265 -1.07 -29.86 22.74
CA ARG A 265 -0.62 -30.64 23.90
C ARG A 265 0.28 -31.77 23.43
N LEU A 266 1.51 -31.79 23.94
CA LEU A 266 2.48 -32.86 23.76
C LEU A 266 2.63 -33.65 25.07
N ASN A 267 3.03 -34.91 24.97
CA ASN A 267 3.45 -35.74 26.09
C ASN A 267 4.86 -36.29 25.82
N TYR A 268 5.84 -35.90 26.64
CA TYR A 268 7.18 -36.47 26.60
C TYR A 268 7.29 -37.66 27.58
N ASP A 269 7.50 -38.86 27.04
CA ASP A 269 7.74 -40.09 27.78
C ASP A 269 9.21 -40.15 28.22
N ARG A 270 9.46 -40.06 29.54
CA ARG A 270 10.82 -39.97 30.12
C ARG A 270 11.65 -41.26 29.98
N ASP A 271 11.01 -42.42 29.92
CA ASP A 271 11.70 -43.72 29.86
C ASP A 271 12.16 -44.07 28.43
N THR A 272 11.34 -43.73 27.44
CA THR A 272 11.62 -43.99 26.01
C THR A 272 12.17 -42.78 25.25
N LYS A 273 12.15 -41.60 25.87
CA LYS A 273 12.49 -40.29 25.27
C LYS A 273 11.69 -39.97 24.01
N LYS A 274 10.38 -40.24 24.04
CA LYS A 274 9.49 -40.03 22.89
C LYS A 274 8.46 -38.96 23.18
N VAL A 275 8.25 -38.09 22.18
CA VAL A 275 7.12 -37.17 22.14
C VAL A 275 5.93 -37.87 21.51
N SER A 276 4.72 -37.63 22.04
CA SER A 276 3.46 -37.95 21.38
C SER A 276 2.53 -36.75 21.39
N VAL A 277 1.80 -36.56 20.29
CA VAL A 277 0.78 -35.52 20.15
C VAL A 277 -0.50 -35.98 20.84
N VAL A 278 -1.02 -35.17 21.75
CA VAL A 278 -2.24 -35.45 22.54
C VAL A 278 -3.41 -34.57 22.08
N ASN A 279 -3.14 -33.32 21.71
CA ASN A 279 -4.15 -32.37 21.20
C ASN A 279 -3.53 -31.41 20.19
N VAL A 280 -4.32 -31.00 19.18
CA VAL A 280 -4.03 -29.91 18.24
C VAL A 280 -5.36 -29.25 17.90
N GLU A 281 -5.57 -28.00 18.34
CA GLU A 281 -6.76 -27.21 17.98
C GLU A 281 -6.44 -25.72 17.88
N ASN A 282 -7.25 -24.96 17.15
CA ASN A 282 -7.32 -23.51 17.26
C ASN A 282 -8.59 -23.14 18.03
N ARG A 283 -8.45 -22.66 19.26
CA ARG A 283 -9.57 -22.22 20.09
C ARG A 283 -10.02 -20.83 19.66
N ASP A 284 -11.27 -20.67 19.22
CA ASP A 284 -11.86 -19.36 18.93
C ASP A 284 -12.04 -18.52 20.21
N LEU A 285 -11.64 -17.25 20.17
CA LEU A 285 -11.67 -16.33 21.31
C LEU A 285 -12.77 -15.26 21.24
N LYS A 286 -13.56 -15.17 20.15
CA LYS A 286 -14.68 -14.21 20.00
C LYS A 286 -15.79 -14.44 21.02
N GLN A 287 -16.07 -15.70 21.34
CA GLN A 287 -17.14 -16.11 22.26
C GLN A 287 -16.64 -16.36 23.69
N GLU A 288 -15.38 -16.03 23.97
CA GLU A 288 -14.74 -16.35 25.24
C GLU A 288 -15.12 -15.35 26.33
N TYR A 289 -15.69 -15.84 27.43
CA TYR A 289 -16.16 -14.98 28.53
C TYR A 289 -15.14 -14.96 29.66
N CYS A 290 -14.65 -13.78 30.03
CA CYS A 290 -13.74 -13.58 31.18
C CYS A 290 -14.49 -13.42 32.50
N TYR A 291 -14.06 -14.14 33.54
CA TYR A 291 -14.44 -13.88 34.93
C TYR A 291 -13.37 -13.02 35.62
N GLU A 292 -13.70 -12.29 36.69
CA GLU A 292 -12.70 -11.47 37.42
C GLU A 292 -11.51 -12.32 37.92
N ASP A 293 -11.78 -13.55 38.38
CA ASP A 293 -10.78 -14.52 38.79
C ASP A 293 -9.83 -14.97 37.67
N ASP A 294 -10.17 -14.77 36.39
CA ASP A 294 -9.28 -15.10 35.27
C ASP A 294 -8.10 -14.13 35.15
N PHE A 295 -8.22 -12.88 35.61
CA PHE A 295 -7.10 -11.94 35.55
C PHE A 295 -6.04 -12.19 36.62
N GLY A 296 -6.31 -13.01 37.64
CA GLY A 296 -5.34 -13.41 38.66
C GLY A 296 -4.76 -12.26 39.49
N GLY A 297 -5.38 -11.08 39.47
CA GLY A 297 -4.87 -9.84 40.06
C GLY A 297 -3.91 -9.04 39.17
N VAL A 298 -3.69 -9.45 37.91
CA VAL A 298 -2.89 -8.70 36.93
C VAL A 298 -3.76 -7.64 36.26
N ASP A 299 -3.44 -6.37 36.54
CA ASP A 299 -4.00 -5.20 35.84
C ASP A 299 -3.41 -5.11 34.42
N ILE A 300 -3.79 -6.06 33.53
CA ILE A 300 -3.29 -6.11 32.15
C ILE A 300 -3.68 -4.85 31.38
N PHE A 301 -4.90 -4.34 31.61
CA PHE A 301 -5.39 -3.06 31.11
C PHE A 301 -5.28 -1.98 32.18
N SER A 302 -4.05 -1.56 32.46
CA SER A 302 -3.81 -0.38 33.29
C SER A 302 -4.24 0.87 32.51
N TYR A 303 -5.55 1.11 32.42
CA TYR A 303 -6.19 2.05 31.49
C TYR A 303 -5.58 3.45 31.57
N LYS A 304 -5.15 3.90 32.76
CA LYS A 304 -4.49 5.20 32.93
C LYS A 304 -3.14 5.30 32.20
N ARG A 305 -2.38 4.20 32.08
CA ARG A 305 -1.14 4.13 31.31
C ARG A 305 -1.45 4.10 29.81
N TYR A 306 -2.26 3.14 29.36
CA TYR A 306 -2.54 2.99 27.93
C TYR A 306 -3.30 4.18 27.34
N ASN A 307 -4.28 4.75 28.06
CA ASN A 307 -4.93 5.99 27.63
C ASN A 307 -3.90 7.11 27.51
N LYS A 308 -2.97 7.28 28.46
CA LYS A 308 -1.98 8.36 28.33
C LYS A 308 -0.93 8.09 27.24
N MET A 309 -0.61 6.82 26.95
CA MET A 309 0.20 6.47 25.78
C MET A 309 -0.55 6.76 24.47
N MET A 310 -1.87 6.49 24.42
CA MET A 310 -2.73 6.86 23.29
C MET A 310 -2.83 8.38 23.11
N ASP A 311 -3.15 9.15 24.16
CA ASP A 311 -3.29 10.61 24.09
C ASP A 311 -2.03 11.27 23.53
N LEU A 312 -0.85 10.88 24.04
CA LEU A 312 0.45 11.42 23.64
C LEU A 312 0.86 10.97 22.22
N GLY A 313 0.48 9.76 21.81
CA GLY A 313 0.72 9.25 20.47
C GLY A 313 -0.18 9.90 19.41
N ALA A 314 -1.47 10.02 19.70
CA ALA A 314 -2.48 10.70 18.90
C ALA A 314 -2.12 12.16 18.65
N ALA A 315 -1.66 12.86 19.70
CA ALA A 315 -1.20 14.26 19.64
C ALA A 315 0.21 14.45 19.06
N ARG A 316 0.92 13.38 18.67
CA ARG A 316 2.27 13.49 18.09
C ARG A 316 2.21 14.21 16.73
N PRO A 317 3.05 15.24 16.50
CA PRO A 317 3.11 15.93 15.21
C PRO A 317 3.73 15.03 14.14
N VAL A 318 3.17 15.09 12.94
CA VAL A 318 3.62 14.36 11.75
C VAL A 318 4.09 15.32 10.66
N ALA A 319 3.33 16.40 10.41
CA ALA A 319 3.67 17.41 9.40
C ALA A 319 3.22 18.82 9.80
N GLN A 320 3.70 19.81 9.05
CA GLN A 320 3.20 21.18 9.08
C GLN A 320 2.51 21.49 7.74
N LEU A 321 1.21 21.74 7.75
CA LEU A 321 0.45 22.20 6.60
C LEU A 321 0.56 23.74 6.47
N GLY A 322 0.62 24.25 5.24
CA GLY A 322 0.55 25.68 4.95
C GLY A 322 -0.84 26.18 4.54
N VAL A 323 -1.72 25.26 4.12
CA VAL A 323 -3.13 25.42 3.73
C VAL A 323 -3.81 24.03 3.79
N ASP A 324 -5.14 23.97 3.69
CA ASP A 324 -5.89 22.72 3.55
C ASP A 324 -5.47 21.92 2.28
N TYR A 325 -5.48 20.59 2.37
CA TYR A 325 -5.69 19.69 1.23
C TYR A 325 -7.09 19.09 1.37
N LEU A 326 -7.94 19.26 0.35
CA LEU A 326 -9.36 18.95 0.42
C LEU A 326 -9.73 17.74 -0.42
N ARG A 327 -10.80 17.05 -0.01
CA ARG A 327 -11.51 16.08 -0.86
C ARG A 327 -12.56 16.78 -1.72
N GLY A 328 -13.00 16.11 -2.79
CA GLY A 328 -13.96 16.63 -3.76
C GLY A 328 -15.26 17.15 -3.13
N SER A 329 -15.76 18.27 -3.66
CA SER A 329 -16.86 19.05 -3.07
C SER A 329 -17.95 19.40 -4.08
N ASP A 330 -19.13 19.77 -3.58
CA ASP A 330 -20.22 20.40 -4.35
C ASP A 330 -19.98 21.91 -4.61
N GLY A 331 -18.76 22.40 -4.38
CA GLY A 331 -18.43 23.83 -4.36
C GLY A 331 -18.68 24.54 -3.03
N VAL A 332 -19.16 23.82 -2.00
CA VAL A 332 -19.39 24.37 -0.64
C VAL A 332 -18.80 23.46 0.44
N THR A 333 -18.98 22.13 0.33
CA THR A 333 -18.65 21.17 1.39
C THR A 333 -17.64 20.13 0.88
N PRO A 334 -16.37 20.18 1.33
CA PRO A 334 -15.39 19.14 1.02
C PRO A 334 -15.81 17.75 1.50
N GLY A 335 -15.48 16.73 0.71
CA GLY A 335 -15.77 15.33 1.00
C GLY A 335 -17.14 14.81 0.58
N VAL A 336 -18.05 15.66 0.05
CA VAL A 336 -19.41 15.23 -0.34
C VAL A 336 -19.52 14.73 -1.79
N HIS A 337 -18.48 14.88 -2.61
CA HIS A 337 -18.50 14.51 -4.03
C HIS A 337 -17.22 13.81 -4.46
N THR A 338 -17.27 12.48 -4.58
CA THR A 338 -16.11 11.62 -4.90
C THR A 338 -15.81 11.53 -6.40
N GLY A 339 -16.71 11.97 -7.27
CA GLY A 339 -16.54 12.00 -8.73
C GLY A 339 -15.72 13.18 -9.27
N THR A 340 -14.74 13.68 -8.50
CA THR A 340 -13.83 14.76 -8.92
C THR A 340 -12.48 14.63 -8.24
N GLU A 341 -11.40 14.91 -8.98
CA GLU A 341 -10.02 14.90 -8.47
C GLU A 341 -9.83 15.96 -7.38
N SER A 342 -9.04 15.62 -6.35
CA SER A 342 -8.96 16.40 -5.12
C SER A 342 -7.56 16.32 -4.49
N THR A 343 -7.08 17.43 -3.95
CA THR A 343 -5.70 17.56 -3.48
C THR A 343 -5.37 16.60 -2.33
N ALA A 344 -6.34 16.23 -1.51
CA ALA A 344 -6.18 15.21 -0.47
C ALA A 344 -5.92 13.80 -1.05
N ALA A 345 -6.63 13.41 -2.10
CA ALA A 345 -6.45 12.12 -2.75
C ALA A 345 -5.11 12.05 -3.50
N ASP A 346 -4.72 13.12 -4.20
CA ASP A 346 -3.42 13.19 -4.89
C ASP A 346 -2.22 13.15 -3.90
N LEU A 347 -2.38 13.70 -2.70
CA LEU A 347 -1.37 13.62 -1.62
C LEU A 347 -1.18 12.19 -1.10
N VAL A 348 -2.28 11.45 -0.89
CA VAL A 348 -2.23 10.04 -0.47
C VAL A 348 -1.71 9.15 -1.61
N ALA A 349 -2.06 9.43 -2.86
CA ALA A 349 -1.49 8.71 -4.00
C ALA A 349 0.03 8.91 -4.11
N GLU A 350 0.57 10.12 -3.86
CA GLU A 350 2.02 10.32 -3.80
C GLU A 350 2.66 9.60 -2.60
N SER A 351 1.98 9.46 -1.46
CA SER A 351 2.49 8.67 -0.33
C SER A 351 2.66 7.19 -0.69
N TYR A 352 1.73 6.64 -1.45
CA TYR A 352 1.79 5.25 -1.94
C TYR A 352 2.92 5.06 -2.97
N ARG A 353 3.15 6.03 -3.87
CA ARG A 353 4.32 6.04 -4.78
C ARG A 353 5.64 6.14 -4.02
N TYR A 354 5.71 6.99 -3.00
CA TYR A 354 6.89 7.16 -2.17
C TYR A 354 7.28 5.85 -1.46
N TRP A 355 6.30 5.16 -0.85
CA TRP A 355 6.50 3.85 -0.24
C TRP A 355 6.92 2.78 -1.26
N LEU A 356 6.27 2.75 -2.44
CA LEU A 356 6.64 1.81 -3.52
C LEU A 356 8.10 2.00 -3.97
N ALA A 357 8.58 3.24 -4.01
CA ALA A 357 9.96 3.56 -4.33
C ALA A 357 10.95 3.21 -3.19
N ASP A 358 10.53 3.30 -1.92
CA ASP A 358 11.36 2.88 -0.79
C ASP A 358 11.49 1.35 -0.68
N ILE A 359 10.45 0.56 -1.00
CA ILE A 359 10.54 -0.90 -0.99
C ILE A 359 11.26 -1.49 -2.22
N ASP A 360 11.28 -0.78 -3.38
CA ASP A 360 11.72 -1.26 -4.71
C ASP A 360 11.44 -2.75 -4.92
N PRO A 361 10.26 -3.12 -5.48
CA PRO A 361 9.88 -4.51 -5.62
C PRO A 361 10.55 -5.25 -6.78
N MET A 362 11.50 -4.62 -7.49
CA MET A 362 12.15 -5.20 -8.67
C MET A 362 13.64 -5.52 -8.49
N GLU A 363 14.31 -4.96 -7.48
CA GLU A 363 15.75 -5.08 -7.14
C GLU A 363 16.74 -4.58 -8.22
N GLN A 364 16.44 -4.82 -9.49
CA GLN A 364 17.10 -4.27 -10.67
C GLN A 364 16.03 -3.86 -11.70
N PRO A 365 15.20 -2.84 -11.41
CA PRO A 365 14.19 -2.37 -12.35
C PRO A 365 14.83 -1.96 -13.69
N PRO A 366 14.25 -2.38 -14.84
CA PRO A 366 14.54 -1.77 -16.13
C PRO A 366 14.42 -0.24 -16.09
N ALA A 367 15.22 0.46 -16.87
CA ALA A 367 15.19 1.93 -16.95
C ALA A 367 13.88 2.51 -17.55
N SER A 368 12.93 1.65 -17.93
CA SER A 368 11.57 1.95 -18.39
C SER A 368 10.49 1.49 -17.40
N THR A 369 10.85 1.05 -16.19
CA THR A 369 9.88 0.79 -15.12
C THR A 369 9.42 2.11 -14.53
N HIS A 370 8.10 2.28 -14.44
CA HIS A 370 7.49 3.41 -13.77
C HIS A 370 6.80 2.99 -12.47
N TYR A 371 6.93 3.82 -11.42
CA TYR A 371 6.22 3.63 -10.16
C TYR A 371 5.08 4.65 -10.04
N VAL A 372 3.88 4.16 -9.75
CA VAL A 372 2.66 4.95 -9.66
C VAL A 372 1.91 4.59 -8.37
N GLY A 373 1.40 5.61 -7.68
CA GLY A 373 0.46 5.45 -6.59
C GLY A 373 -0.95 5.81 -7.04
N VAL A 374 -1.93 5.02 -6.60
CA VAL A 374 -3.35 5.20 -6.92
C VAL A 374 -4.16 5.07 -5.63
N VAL A 375 -5.14 5.95 -5.41
CA VAL A 375 -6.10 5.83 -4.30
C VAL A 375 -7.51 6.16 -4.79
N ARG A 376 -8.54 5.54 -4.23
CA ARG A 376 -9.92 5.95 -4.53
C ARG A 376 -10.30 7.17 -3.69
N ALA A 377 -11.04 8.11 -4.27
CA ALA A 377 -11.52 9.29 -3.54
C ALA A 377 -12.46 8.95 -2.36
N ASP A 378 -13.09 7.78 -2.36
CA ASP A 378 -13.98 7.29 -1.27
C ASP A 378 -13.26 6.45 -0.19
N ASP A 379 -11.96 6.16 -0.35
CA ASP A 379 -11.13 5.62 0.74
C ASP A 379 -10.91 6.69 1.83
N LEU A 380 -10.84 7.98 1.46
CA LEU A 380 -10.54 9.09 2.38
C LEU A 380 -11.82 9.65 3.06
N LYS A 381 -11.87 9.63 4.41
CA LYS A 381 -13.05 10.04 5.21
C LYS A 381 -12.97 11.45 5.80
N ALA A 382 -11.77 12.03 5.90
CA ALA A 382 -11.52 13.42 6.29
C ALA A 382 -10.60 14.16 5.30
N ASP A 383 -10.44 15.46 5.51
CA ASP A 383 -9.53 16.32 4.75
C ASP A 383 -8.29 16.66 5.60
N PHE A 384 -7.15 16.99 4.99
CA PHE A 384 -5.99 17.49 5.72
C PHE A 384 -6.19 18.99 6.00
N ARG A 385 -6.63 19.34 7.22
CA ARG A 385 -7.05 20.71 7.56
C ARG A 385 -5.96 21.53 8.26
N TYR A 386 -5.76 22.75 7.77
CA TYR A 386 -4.96 23.77 8.43
C TYR A 386 -5.70 24.31 9.67
N LYS A 387 -5.13 24.10 10.85
CA LYS A 387 -5.63 24.63 12.13
C LYS A 387 -4.73 25.75 12.64
N SER A 388 -5.25 26.97 12.78
CA SER A 388 -4.49 28.06 13.41
C SER A 388 -4.38 27.89 14.94
N THR A 389 -3.43 28.59 15.55
CA THR A 389 -3.21 28.62 17.02
C THR A 389 -4.52 28.84 17.79
N GLY A 390 -4.77 27.97 18.78
CA GLY A 390 -5.92 28.02 19.68
C GLY A 390 -6.79 26.76 19.72
N ASN A 391 -6.68 25.87 18.71
CA ASN A 391 -7.55 24.70 18.57
C ASN A 391 -6.97 23.35 19.05
N TYR A 392 -5.75 23.31 19.58
CA TYR A 392 -5.17 22.09 20.18
C TYR A 392 -5.40 22.03 21.70
N HIS A 393 -5.59 20.82 22.23
CA HIS A 393 -5.99 20.55 23.62
C HIS A 393 -4.90 20.80 24.70
N GLY A 394 -4.00 21.76 24.48
CA GLY A 394 -3.03 22.23 25.47
C GLY A 394 -1.77 21.38 25.66
N GLU A 395 -1.63 20.26 24.95
CA GLU A 395 -0.47 19.35 25.09
C GLU A 395 0.71 19.67 24.15
N VAL A 396 0.60 20.71 23.31
CA VAL A 396 1.59 21.07 22.27
C VAL A 396 2.12 22.51 22.46
N PRO A 397 3.42 22.78 22.27
CA PRO A 397 4.00 24.12 22.35
C PRO A 397 3.35 25.15 21.41
N ALA A 398 3.05 26.34 21.95
CA ALA A 398 2.26 27.38 21.28
C ALA A 398 2.92 28.02 20.04
N ASP A 399 4.22 27.80 19.83
CA ASP A 399 5.03 28.34 18.73
C ASP A 399 5.12 27.39 17.50
N GLN A 400 4.52 26.20 17.54
CA GLN A 400 4.48 25.25 16.41
C GLN A 400 3.06 24.90 15.91
N VAL A 401 2.00 25.50 16.47
CA VAL A 401 0.61 24.98 16.27
C VAL A 401 -0.03 25.34 14.93
N ASP A 402 0.35 26.46 14.29
CA ASP A 402 -0.33 26.97 13.08
C ASP A 402 -0.11 26.06 11.86
N GLY A 403 -1.12 25.25 11.55
CA GLY A 403 -1.09 24.23 10.51
C GLY A 403 -0.49 22.88 10.95
N LEU A 404 -0.29 22.65 12.24
CA LEU A 404 0.22 21.37 12.73
C LEU A 404 -0.75 20.24 12.39
N PHE A 405 -0.23 19.12 11.89
CA PHE A 405 -0.99 17.91 11.60
C PHE A 405 -0.47 16.72 12.39
N THR A 406 -1.34 16.02 13.11
CA THR A 406 -1.00 14.97 14.09
C THR A 406 -1.48 13.58 13.68
N VAL A 407 -0.95 12.52 14.32
CA VAL A 407 -1.23 11.11 13.98
C VAL A 407 -2.73 10.79 13.92
N ASP A 408 -3.52 11.26 14.89
CA ASP A 408 -4.97 11.03 14.92
C ASP A 408 -5.70 11.63 13.70
N GLU A 409 -5.18 12.70 13.11
CA GLU A 409 -5.78 13.33 11.93
C GLU A 409 -5.43 12.60 10.63
N VAL A 410 -4.21 12.02 10.52
CA VAL A 410 -3.88 11.10 9.42
C VAL A 410 -4.80 9.87 9.48
N ARG A 411 -5.09 9.41 10.69
CA ARG A 411 -6.01 8.32 10.98
C ARG A 411 -7.48 8.70 10.70
N ASP A 412 -7.92 9.93 10.97
CA ASP A 412 -9.26 10.38 10.55
C ASP A 412 -9.40 10.53 9.02
N VAL A 413 -8.30 10.81 8.29
CA VAL A 413 -8.30 10.76 6.82
C VAL A 413 -8.48 9.33 6.33
N SER A 414 -7.72 8.36 6.86
CA SER A 414 -7.76 6.95 6.44
C SER A 414 -7.99 5.98 7.63
N PRO A 415 -9.23 5.91 8.18
CA PRO A 415 -9.57 5.15 9.39
C PRO A 415 -9.95 3.69 9.15
N ASP A 416 -10.03 3.27 7.89
CA ASP A 416 -10.48 1.93 7.49
C ASP A 416 -9.38 0.85 7.64
N ASP A 417 -8.17 1.22 8.12
CA ASP A 417 -6.99 0.36 8.31
C ASP A 417 -6.76 -0.65 7.17
N LYS A 418 -6.87 -0.15 5.92
CA LYS A 418 -6.72 -0.98 4.71
C LYS A 418 -5.26 -1.37 4.48
N ALA A 419 -5.04 -2.68 4.36
CA ALA A 419 -3.77 -3.27 3.92
C ALA A 419 -3.41 -2.87 2.49
N MET A 420 -2.12 -2.70 2.27
CA MET A 420 -1.53 -2.17 1.04
C MET A 420 -0.73 -3.23 0.30
N GLY A 421 -0.71 -3.09 -1.02
CA GLY A 421 0.07 -3.96 -1.89
C GLY A 421 0.53 -3.25 -3.14
N TYR A 422 1.22 -4.00 -3.98
CA TYR A 422 1.63 -3.55 -5.30
C TYR A 422 1.38 -4.61 -6.36
N LEU A 423 1.21 -4.16 -7.61
CA LEU A 423 1.00 -5.00 -8.77
C LEU A 423 1.76 -4.44 -9.99
N SER A 424 2.54 -5.29 -10.64
CA SER A 424 3.15 -4.98 -11.94
C SER A 424 2.14 -5.22 -13.06
N ILE A 425 1.79 -4.18 -13.81
CA ILE A 425 0.78 -4.20 -14.88
C ILE A 425 1.31 -3.53 -16.15
N THR A 426 0.57 -3.68 -17.25
CA THR A 426 0.87 -2.98 -18.51
C THR A 426 0.26 -1.56 -18.53
N GLY A 427 0.74 -0.70 -19.43
CA GLY A 427 0.12 0.61 -19.68
C GLY A 427 -1.35 0.51 -20.11
N ALA A 428 -1.72 -0.55 -20.85
CA ALA A 428 -3.11 -0.85 -21.19
C ALA A 428 -3.97 -1.20 -19.96
N ASP A 429 -3.42 -1.97 -19.00
CA ASP A 429 -4.10 -2.29 -17.74
C ASP A 429 -4.29 -1.03 -16.87
N LEU A 430 -3.28 -0.16 -16.76
CA LEU A 430 -3.40 1.12 -16.02
C LEU A 430 -4.46 2.01 -16.65
N LYS A 431 -4.50 2.06 -17.99
CA LYS A 431 -5.52 2.78 -18.75
C LYS A 431 -6.92 2.20 -18.50
N ALA A 432 -7.06 0.89 -18.43
CA ALA A 432 -8.32 0.22 -18.09
C ALA A 432 -8.74 0.47 -16.63
N LEU A 433 -7.80 0.53 -15.68
CA LEU A 433 -8.06 0.87 -14.27
C LEU A 433 -8.60 2.30 -14.13
N ILE A 434 -7.94 3.28 -14.75
CA ILE A 434 -8.35 4.69 -14.69
C ILE A 434 -9.69 4.90 -15.43
N ALA A 435 -9.93 4.19 -16.53
CA ALA A 435 -11.21 4.29 -17.26
C ALA A 435 -12.43 3.88 -16.41
N GLN A 436 -12.27 2.94 -15.47
CA GLN A 436 -13.35 2.47 -14.58
C GLN A 436 -13.79 3.49 -13.52
N GLN A 437 -13.04 4.58 -13.33
CA GLN A 437 -13.45 5.67 -12.42
C GLN A 437 -14.73 6.39 -12.91
N TRP A 438 -15.03 6.33 -14.21
CA TRP A 438 -16.28 6.81 -14.81
C TRP A 438 -17.25 5.65 -14.95
N ARG A 439 -18.48 5.81 -14.46
CA ARG A 439 -19.45 4.71 -14.28
C ARG A 439 -20.81 5.08 -14.90
N PRO A 440 -20.94 5.06 -16.24
CA PRO A 440 -22.19 5.37 -16.94
C PRO A 440 -23.39 4.59 -16.39
N GLY A 441 -24.43 5.31 -15.97
CA GLY A 441 -25.66 4.71 -15.44
C GLY A 441 -25.59 4.19 -13.99
N ALA A 442 -24.46 4.37 -13.29
CA ALA A 442 -24.34 4.09 -11.86
C ALA A 442 -24.49 5.35 -11.00
N ASP A 443 -24.68 5.17 -9.68
CA ASP A 443 -24.73 6.24 -8.69
C ASP A 443 -23.65 6.00 -7.60
N PRO A 444 -22.74 6.95 -7.33
CA PRO A 444 -22.42 8.11 -8.16
C PRO A 444 -21.87 7.70 -9.54
N ALA A 445 -22.12 8.54 -10.55
CA ALA A 445 -21.69 8.35 -11.94
C ALA A 445 -20.16 8.40 -12.15
N SER A 446 -19.40 8.80 -11.13
CA SER A 446 -17.96 8.66 -11.07
C SER A 446 -17.49 8.49 -9.62
N VAL A 447 -16.42 7.72 -9.40
CA VAL A 447 -15.62 7.70 -8.18
C VAL A 447 -14.17 7.87 -8.63
N GLN A 448 -13.63 9.07 -8.46
CA GLN A 448 -12.32 9.44 -9.00
C GLN A 448 -11.20 8.63 -8.35
N LEU A 449 -10.17 8.31 -9.13
CA LEU A 449 -8.87 7.91 -8.61
C LEU A 449 -7.99 9.15 -8.43
N GLY A 450 -7.46 9.35 -7.22
CA GLY A 450 -6.32 10.24 -6.96
C GLY A 450 -5.04 9.59 -7.47
N LEU A 451 -4.16 10.39 -8.06
CA LEU A 451 -2.98 9.89 -8.79
C LEU A 451 -1.69 10.56 -8.30
N SER A 452 -0.62 9.76 -8.26
CA SER A 452 0.71 10.24 -7.87
C SER A 452 1.22 11.37 -8.77
N ALA A 453 2.12 12.19 -8.23
CA ALA A 453 2.50 13.49 -8.78
C ALA A 453 3.27 13.44 -10.11
N ASN A 454 3.64 12.23 -10.56
CA ASN A 454 4.27 11.93 -11.84
C ASN A 454 3.29 11.50 -12.94
N VAL A 455 2.01 11.33 -12.65
CA VAL A 455 0.99 10.92 -13.63
C VAL A 455 0.18 12.11 -14.12
N ASP A 456 0.03 12.20 -15.44
CA ASP A 456 -0.94 13.08 -16.11
C ASP A 456 -1.86 12.23 -17.01
N VAL A 457 -3.17 12.45 -16.95
CA VAL A 457 -4.19 11.79 -17.77
C VAL A 457 -4.89 12.82 -18.65
N ILE A 458 -4.85 12.61 -19.97
CA ILE A 458 -5.53 13.45 -20.95
C ILE A 458 -6.67 12.65 -21.59
N VAL A 459 -7.89 13.09 -21.33
CA VAL A 459 -9.12 12.51 -21.91
C VAL A 459 -9.71 13.44 -22.97
N ASP A 460 -10.56 12.89 -23.84
CA ASP A 460 -11.47 13.72 -24.62
C ASP A 460 -12.46 14.45 -23.72
N ALA A 461 -12.68 15.74 -23.98
CA ALA A 461 -13.51 16.60 -23.16
C ALA A 461 -14.98 16.15 -23.18
N ALA A 462 -15.66 16.18 -22.04
CA ALA A 462 -17.01 15.66 -21.88
C ALA A 462 -18.08 16.38 -22.74
N ALA A 463 -17.76 17.60 -23.21
CA ALA A 463 -18.57 18.31 -24.20
C ALA A 463 -18.52 17.70 -25.62
N GLN A 464 -17.82 16.57 -25.82
CA GLN A 464 -17.79 15.78 -27.06
C GLN A 464 -18.28 14.33 -26.87
N THR A 465 -18.63 13.91 -25.66
CA THR A 465 -19.15 12.55 -25.38
C THR A 465 -20.69 12.55 -25.41
N GLU A 466 -21.28 12.39 -26.60
CA GLU A 466 -22.71 12.67 -26.82
C GLU A 466 -23.70 11.73 -26.08
N ASP A 467 -23.31 10.49 -25.76
CA ASP A 467 -24.21 9.45 -25.22
C ASP A 467 -24.09 9.19 -23.70
N GLY A 468 -23.36 10.01 -22.96
CA GLY A 468 -23.14 9.80 -21.50
C GLY A 468 -22.24 8.60 -21.16
N ALA A 469 -21.50 8.08 -22.15
CA ALA A 469 -20.45 7.09 -21.96
C ALA A 469 -19.24 7.65 -21.20
N ALA A 470 -18.35 6.77 -20.73
CA ALA A 470 -17.07 7.17 -20.15
C ALA A 470 -16.20 7.89 -21.22
N PRO A 471 -15.46 8.95 -20.87
CA PRO A 471 -14.62 9.67 -21.81
C PRO A 471 -13.40 8.84 -22.24
N THR A 472 -13.02 8.95 -23.51
CA THR A 472 -11.85 8.25 -24.05
C THR A 472 -10.57 8.80 -23.44
N ILE A 473 -9.81 7.96 -22.74
CA ILE A 473 -8.42 8.27 -22.37
C ILE A 473 -7.57 8.21 -23.64
N ARG A 474 -7.03 9.37 -24.06
CA ARG A 474 -6.15 9.44 -25.24
C ARG A 474 -4.70 9.17 -24.87
N GLU A 475 -4.19 9.88 -23.86
CA GLU A 475 -2.78 9.89 -23.47
C GLU A 475 -2.69 9.77 -21.94
N ILE A 476 -1.87 8.84 -21.46
CA ILE A 476 -1.37 8.83 -20.08
C ILE A 476 0.12 9.17 -20.17
N ARG A 477 0.59 10.04 -19.28
CA ARG A 477 2.03 10.23 -19.06
C ARG A 477 2.40 9.73 -17.68
N VAL A 478 3.59 9.14 -17.59
CA VAL A 478 4.22 8.78 -16.31
C VAL A 478 5.66 9.26 -16.32
N ASP A 479 6.07 9.96 -15.26
CA ASP A 479 7.35 10.68 -15.15
C ASP A 479 7.62 11.61 -16.36
N GLY A 480 6.54 12.17 -16.92
CA GLY A 480 6.53 13.08 -18.08
C GLY A 480 6.62 12.41 -19.45
N GLN A 481 6.83 11.09 -19.52
CA GLN A 481 6.89 10.33 -20.78
C GLN A 481 5.52 9.74 -21.15
N VAL A 482 5.22 9.59 -22.45
CA VAL A 482 3.97 8.97 -22.90
C VAL A 482 4.02 7.46 -22.65
N LEU A 483 3.05 6.94 -21.91
CA LEU A 483 2.96 5.52 -21.59
C LEU A 483 2.35 4.74 -22.76
N GLY A 484 3.11 3.80 -23.32
CA GLY A 484 2.64 2.85 -24.31
C GLY A 484 1.84 1.70 -23.69
N ASP A 485 0.92 1.12 -24.48
CA ASP A 485 0.04 0.03 -24.02
C ASP A 485 0.80 -1.19 -23.46
N THR A 486 2.05 -1.42 -23.87
CA THR A 486 2.91 -2.54 -23.45
C THR A 486 3.94 -2.19 -22.37
N ASP A 487 4.01 -0.93 -21.93
CA ASP A 487 5.04 -0.49 -20.98
C ASP A 487 4.73 -0.98 -19.56
N THR A 488 5.77 -1.27 -18.77
CA THR A 488 5.62 -1.83 -17.42
C THR A 488 5.47 -0.73 -16.38
N VAL A 489 4.34 -0.74 -15.67
CA VAL A 489 4.10 0.11 -14.49
C VAL A 489 3.93 -0.79 -13.27
N VAL A 490 4.60 -0.45 -12.17
CA VAL A 490 4.25 -1.01 -10.85
C VAL A 490 3.33 -0.02 -10.15
N VAL A 491 2.14 -0.48 -9.77
CA VAL A 491 1.11 0.34 -9.12
C VAL A 491 0.98 -0.06 -7.65
N ALA A 492 1.10 0.92 -6.75
CA ALA A 492 0.79 0.76 -5.33
C ALA A 492 -0.59 1.34 -5.00
N SER A 493 -1.38 0.57 -4.25
CA SER A 493 -2.73 0.94 -3.78
C SER A 493 -3.15 -0.01 -2.65
N THR A 494 -4.33 0.23 -2.08
CA THR A 494 -5.03 -0.75 -1.23
C THR A 494 -5.17 -2.09 -1.96
N THR A 495 -4.93 -3.20 -1.24
CA THR A 495 -5.01 -4.56 -1.80
C THR A 495 -6.42 -4.87 -2.35
N GLU A 496 -7.46 -4.22 -1.80
CA GLU A 496 -8.85 -4.24 -2.32
C GLU A 496 -8.93 -3.75 -3.79
N LEU A 497 -8.28 -2.62 -4.13
CA LEU A 497 -8.33 -2.09 -5.49
C LEU A 497 -7.56 -2.99 -6.47
N LEU A 498 -6.41 -3.51 -6.05
CA LEU A 498 -5.52 -4.30 -6.92
C LEU A 498 -6.04 -5.71 -7.20
N THR A 499 -6.82 -6.31 -6.29
CA THR A 499 -7.34 -7.69 -6.40
C THR A 499 -8.71 -7.79 -7.11
N SER A 500 -9.20 -6.72 -7.74
CA SER A 500 -10.56 -6.60 -8.31
C SER A 500 -11.70 -6.57 -7.27
N GLY A 501 -11.45 -5.96 -6.10
CA GLY A 501 -12.49 -5.50 -5.18
C GLY A 501 -13.04 -4.13 -5.60
N ALA A 502 -13.53 -3.33 -4.65
CA ALA A 502 -13.86 -1.90 -4.84
C ALA A 502 -14.94 -1.52 -5.89
N GLY A 503 -15.46 -2.46 -6.68
CA GLY A 503 -16.19 -2.15 -7.92
C GLY A 503 -15.28 -1.81 -9.11
N PHE A 504 -13.98 -2.14 -9.01
CA PHE A 504 -12.98 -2.05 -10.08
C PHE A 504 -12.50 -3.46 -10.44
N THR A 505 -11.93 -3.62 -11.64
CA THR A 505 -11.45 -4.92 -12.15
C THR A 505 -10.08 -4.78 -12.81
N LEU A 506 -9.21 -5.75 -12.53
CA LEU A 506 -7.84 -5.86 -13.04
C LEU A 506 -7.58 -7.32 -13.44
N PRO A 507 -7.26 -7.61 -14.71
CA PRO A 507 -7.17 -9.00 -15.21
C PRO A 507 -6.05 -9.82 -14.54
N ASN A 508 -5.05 -9.15 -13.97
CA ASN A 508 -3.88 -9.76 -13.32
C ASN A 508 -3.93 -9.67 -11.77
N GLY A 509 -5.11 -9.44 -11.18
CA GLY A 509 -5.27 -9.24 -9.72
C GLY A 509 -4.87 -10.41 -8.81
N SER A 510 -4.49 -11.57 -9.37
CA SER A 510 -3.85 -12.69 -8.64
C SER A 510 -2.34 -12.55 -8.46
N GLY A 511 -1.70 -11.58 -9.13
CA GLY A 511 -0.27 -11.29 -9.01
C GLY A 511 0.07 -10.21 -7.97
N VAL A 512 -0.90 -9.80 -7.14
CA VAL A 512 -0.72 -8.73 -6.15
C VAL A 512 0.16 -9.21 -5.02
N VAL A 513 1.25 -8.50 -4.76
CA VAL A 513 2.01 -8.68 -3.52
C VAL A 513 1.33 -7.82 -2.46
N ASN A 514 0.56 -8.47 -1.58
CA ASN A 514 0.08 -7.85 -0.35
C ASN A 514 1.26 -7.73 0.61
N VAL A 515 1.59 -6.50 1.01
CA VAL A 515 2.72 -6.21 1.91
C VAL A 515 2.24 -6.06 3.36
N GLY A 516 0.92 -6.09 3.60
CA GLY A 516 0.32 -6.01 4.94
C GLY A 516 0.31 -4.60 5.55
N SER A 517 1.30 -3.75 5.22
CA SER A 517 1.41 -2.37 5.70
C SER A 517 0.11 -1.58 5.49
N LEU A 518 -0.25 -0.72 6.43
CA LEU A 518 -1.50 0.05 6.37
C LEU A 518 -1.31 1.39 5.63
N GLY A 519 -2.28 1.77 4.79
CA GLY A 519 -2.22 3.03 4.01
C GLY A 519 -2.11 4.30 4.87
N ARG A 520 -2.65 4.24 6.10
CA ARG A 520 -2.49 5.25 7.17
C ARG A 520 -1.03 5.44 7.57
N ASP A 521 -0.30 4.35 7.76
CA ASP A 521 1.09 4.37 8.26
C ASP A 521 2.07 4.74 7.16
N ILE A 522 1.81 4.30 5.91
CA ILE A 522 2.49 4.83 4.71
C ILE A 522 2.34 6.36 4.64
N THR A 523 1.10 6.87 4.76
CA THR A 523 0.83 8.31 4.70
C THR A 523 1.51 9.05 5.86
N THR A 524 1.51 8.47 7.06
CA THR A 524 2.20 9.01 8.24
C THR A 524 3.71 9.12 8.01
N ASN A 525 4.35 8.05 7.52
CA ASN A 525 5.79 7.99 7.26
C ASN A 525 6.22 8.95 6.13
N TYR A 526 5.43 9.03 5.06
CA TYR A 526 5.64 10.01 3.98
C TYR A 526 5.54 11.45 4.50
N LEU A 527 4.50 11.78 5.26
CA LEU A 527 4.34 13.11 5.86
C LEU A 527 5.49 13.47 6.82
N ALA A 528 5.95 12.51 7.63
CA ALA A 528 7.08 12.68 8.53
C ALA A 528 8.42 12.88 7.79
N SER A 529 8.60 12.28 6.60
CA SER A 529 9.84 12.39 5.80
C SER A 529 10.22 13.84 5.46
N PHE A 530 9.24 14.75 5.40
CA PHE A 530 9.45 16.17 5.14
C PHE A 530 10.11 16.93 6.31
N ASN A 531 10.25 16.32 7.50
CA ASN A 531 10.97 16.85 8.65
C ASN A 531 10.55 18.29 9.02
N GLN A 532 9.26 18.46 9.32
CA GLN A 532 8.59 19.74 9.65
C GLN A 532 8.64 20.84 8.57
N GLN A 533 8.97 20.53 7.31
CA GLN A 533 8.77 21.47 6.20
C GLN A 533 7.27 21.77 5.97
N VAL A 534 6.96 23.01 5.61
CA VAL A 534 5.57 23.48 5.41
C VAL A 534 5.02 22.98 4.07
N LEU A 535 4.17 21.97 4.13
CA LEU A 535 3.51 21.31 3.01
C LEU A 535 2.44 22.22 2.38
N LYS A 536 2.34 22.20 1.05
CA LYS A 536 1.31 22.90 0.27
C LYS A 536 0.88 22.06 -0.93
N PRO A 537 -0.41 22.04 -1.31
CA PRO A 537 -0.85 21.32 -2.49
C PRO A 537 -0.16 21.78 -3.77
N SER A 538 0.06 20.84 -4.69
CA SER A 538 0.06 21.17 -6.11
C SER A 538 -1.37 21.51 -6.50
N TYR A 539 -1.56 22.61 -7.24
CA TYR A 539 -2.83 22.91 -7.91
C TYR A 539 -2.79 22.64 -9.42
N ALA A 540 -1.76 21.93 -9.89
CA ALA A 540 -1.73 21.31 -11.21
C ALA A 540 -2.59 20.05 -11.22
N LYS A 541 -3.54 19.99 -12.15
CA LYS A 541 -4.55 18.93 -12.26
C LYS A 541 -3.92 17.65 -12.80
N ARG A 542 -4.24 16.49 -12.23
CA ARG A 542 -3.77 15.17 -12.70
C ARG A 542 -4.57 14.67 -13.90
N GLN A 543 -5.84 15.01 -13.99
CA GLN A 543 -6.76 14.50 -15.00
C GLN A 543 -7.50 15.66 -15.68
N VAL A 544 -7.28 15.83 -16.99
CA VAL A 544 -7.79 17.00 -17.74
C VAL A 544 -8.46 16.57 -19.04
N GLY A 545 -9.68 17.06 -19.26
CA GLY A 545 -10.38 16.92 -20.54
C GLY A 545 -9.87 17.96 -21.53
N VAL A 546 -9.44 17.51 -22.72
CA VAL A 546 -9.03 18.38 -23.83
C VAL A 546 -9.51 17.74 -25.12
N SER A 547 -10.21 18.46 -25.99
CA SER A 547 -10.48 18.04 -27.37
C SER A 547 -10.14 19.16 -28.35
N VAL A 548 -9.61 18.79 -29.51
CA VAL A 548 -9.13 19.69 -30.56
C VAL A 548 -9.70 19.19 -31.88
N THR A 549 -10.46 20.03 -32.58
CA THR A 549 -11.08 19.68 -33.86
C THR A 549 -10.78 20.72 -34.94
N PRO A 550 -10.55 20.35 -36.21
CA PRO A 550 -10.32 21.31 -37.29
C PRO A 550 -11.53 22.23 -37.50
N LYS A 551 -11.31 23.56 -37.56
CA LYS A 551 -12.41 24.51 -37.72
C LYS A 551 -12.83 24.62 -39.19
N GLY A 552 -13.77 23.76 -39.58
CA GLY A 552 -14.33 23.73 -40.93
C GLY A 552 -13.26 23.33 -41.96
N ALA A 553 -13.02 24.18 -42.96
CA ALA A 553 -12.01 23.96 -43.99
C ALA A 553 -10.66 24.67 -43.71
N SER A 554 -10.42 25.15 -42.48
CA SER A 554 -9.14 25.78 -42.12
C SER A 554 -8.09 24.73 -41.79
N THR A 555 -6.89 24.86 -42.38
CA THR A 555 -5.68 24.10 -42.02
C THR A 555 -4.98 24.65 -40.78
N ASP A 556 -5.29 25.90 -40.42
CA ASP A 556 -4.52 26.69 -39.46
C ASP A 556 -5.30 26.98 -38.18
N THR A 557 -6.62 26.75 -38.18
CA THR A 557 -7.50 27.06 -37.04
C THR A 557 -8.20 25.81 -36.55
N VAL A 558 -8.06 25.53 -35.26
CA VAL A 558 -8.75 24.46 -34.55
C VAL A 558 -9.71 25.05 -33.53
N SER A 559 -10.85 24.41 -33.31
CA SER A 559 -11.67 24.67 -32.14
C SER A 559 -11.18 23.77 -31.00
N VAL A 560 -10.84 24.39 -29.88
CA VAL A 560 -10.32 23.74 -28.67
C VAL A 560 -11.40 23.81 -27.60
N THR A 561 -11.65 22.68 -26.95
CA THR A 561 -12.47 22.61 -25.74
C THR A 561 -11.69 21.90 -24.64
N MET A 562 -11.74 22.44 -23.44
CA MET A 562 -11.05 21.93 -22.26
C MET A 562 -12.01 21.95 -21.07
N ASP A 563 -11.91 20.94 -20.20
CA ASP A 563 -12.62 20.83 -18.94
C ASP A 563 -11.75 20.19 -17.86
N SER A 564 -12.28 20.10 -16.64
CA SER A 564 -11.56 19.52 -15.49
C SER A 564 -10.29 20.34 -15.12
N LEU A 565 -10.23 21.63 -15.47
CA LEU A 565 -9.08 22.50 -15.23
C LEU A 565 -8.99 23.06 -13.80
N ALA A 566 -10.00 22.86 -12.96
CA ALA A 566 -10.05 23.43 -11.61
C ALA A 566 -10.63 22.47 -10.57
N TYR A 567 -10.11 22.53 -9.35
CA TYR A 567 -10.71 21.90 -8.18
C TYR A 567 -12.05 22.56 -7.84
N THR A 568 -12.94 21.84 -7.14
CA THR A 568 -14.31 22.29 -6.89
C THR A 568 -14.44 23.30 -5.76
N HIS A 569 -13.57 23.26 -4.73
CA HIS A 569 -13.74 24.12 -3.57
C HIS A 569 -13.18 25.55 -3.80
N PRO A 570 -13.91 26.63 -3.45
CA PRO A 570 -13.49 28.01 -3.76
C PRO A 570 -12.13 28.45 -3.22
N THR A 571 -11.65 27.88 -2.10
CA THR A 571 -10.32 28.18 -1.54
C THR A 571 -9.18 27.64 -2.40
N GLU A 572 -9.42 26.56 -3.16
CA GLU A 572 -8.47 25.99 -4.10
C GLU A 572 -8.60 26.67 -5.47
N GLN A 573 -9.81 27.03 -5.89
CA GLN A 573 -10.04 27.77 -7.14
C GLN A 573 -9.32 29.13 -7.23
N VAL A 574 -9.00 29.77 -6.10
CA VAL A 574 -8.21 31.02 -6.09
C VAL A 574 -6.70 30.79 -6.14
N LEU A 575 -6.23 29.55 -5.98
CA LEU A 575 -4.82 29.14 -6.02
C LEU A 575 -4.47 28.33 -7.27
N GLY A 576 -5.44 27.60 -7.84
CA GLY A 576 -5.32 26.88 -9.10
C GLY A 576 -5.55 27.73 -10.35
N ALA A 577 -5.84 27.06 -11.47
CA ALA A 577 -5.89 27.69 -12.79
C ALA A 577 -6.99 28.76 -12.91
N ARG A 578 -6.62 29.92 -13.49
CA ARG A 578 -7.52 31.07 -13.70
C ARG A 578 -7.75 31.40 -15.17
N ARG A 579 -6.77 31.10 -16.03
CA ARG A 579 -6.83 31.28 -17.49
C ARG A 579 -6.07 30.16 -18.20
N VAL A 580 -6.48 29.86 -19.43
CA VAL A 580 -5.67 29.11 -20.40
C VAL A 580 -4.99 30.12 -21.32
N ARG A 581 -3.74 29.88 -21.67
CA ARG A 581 -3.01 30.63 -22.70
C ARG A 581 -2.41 29.71 -23.76
N ALA A 582 -2.11 30.25 -24.93
CA ALA A 582 -1.30 29.57 -25.94
C ALA A 582 0.03 30.30 -26.14
N VAL A 583 1.12 29.54 -26.15
CA VAL A 583 2.49 30.02 -26.36
C VAL A 583 3.15 29.32 -27.55
N SER A 584 3.97 30.06 -28.30
CA SER A 584 4.77 29.56 -29.42
C SER A 584 6.23 29.94 -29.17
N GLY A 585 7.02 28.99 -28.68
CA GLY A 585 8.23 29.34 -27.91
C GLY A 585 7.85 30.18 -26.68
N ASP A 586 8.66 31.18 -26.34
CA ASP A 586 8.41 32.08 -25.20
C ASP A 586 7.25 33.08 -25.41
N LYS A 587 6.61 33.09 -26.59
CA LYS A 587 5.66 34.12 -27.01
C LYS A 587 4.21 33.68 -26.77
N GLU A 588 3.59 34.24 -25.73
CA GLU A 588 2.13 34.19 -25.53
C GLU A 588 1.42 34.94 -26.68
N PHE A 589 0.48 34.26 -27.35
CA PHE A 589 -0.27 34.82 -28.50
C PHE A 589 -1.79 34.69 -28.37
N PHE A 590 -2.28 33.90 -27.41
CA PHE A 590 -3.70 33.77 -27.06
C PHE A 590 -3.86 33.61 -25.54
N SER A 591 -4.97 34.09 -24.98
CA SER A 591 -5.35 33.88 -23.58
C SER A 591 -6.87 34.00 -23.40
N GLN A 592 -7.46 33.11 -22.61
CA GLN A 592 -8.87 33.15 -22.20
C GLN A 592 -9.05 32.70 -20.75
N ASN A 593 -9.92 33.39 -20.00
CA ASN A 593 -10.27 33.00 -18.63
C ASN A 593 -11.01 31.67 -18.60
N ILE A 594 -10.80 30.90 -17.53
CA ILE A 594 -11.50 29.64 -17.28
C ILE A 594 -12.85 29.94 -16.62
N ASP A 595 -13.92 29.26 -17.06
CA ASP A 595 -15.19 29.21 -16.34
C ASP A 595 -15.06 28.27 -15.14
N LEU A 596 -15.08 28.84 -13.94
CA LEU A 596 -14.92 28.14 -12.66
C LEU A 596 -16.26 27.71 -12.05
N THR A 597 -17.36 27.80 -12.80
CA THR A 597 -18.66 27.25 -12.41
C THR A 597 -18.52 25.76 -12.07
N VAL A 598 -18.87 25.41 -10.84
CA VAL A 598 -18.73 24.04 -10.32
C VAL A 598 -19.75 23.12 -10.97
N ASP A 599 -19.25 22.12 -11.68
CA ASP A 599 -19.99 20.92 -12.05
C ASP A 599 -20.17 20.04 -10.81
N ARG A 600 -21.41 19.65 -10.51
CA ARG A 600 -21.79 18.76 -9.40
C ARG A 600 -22.18 17.34 -9.87
N SER A 601 -21.97 17.05 -11.16
CA SER A 601 -22.34 15.79 -11.80
C SER A 601 -21.13 14.95 -12.25
N GLY A 602 -19.93 15.52 -12.20
CA GLY A 602 -18.69 14.87 -12.62
C GLY A 602 -17.46 15.76 -12.46
N PRO A 603 -16.30 15.36 -13.00
CA PRO A 603 -15.03 16.03 -12.77
C PRO A 603 -14.88 17.38 -13.48
N THR A 604 -15.82 17.76 -14.35
CA THR A 604 -15.59 18.71 -15.46
C THR A 604 -15.47 20.19 -15.06
N THR A 605 -15.29 20.49 -13.77
CA THR A 605 -15.15 21.86 -13.23
C THR A 605 -13.89 22.55 -13.77
N GLY A 606 -14.02 23.84 -14.13
CA GLY A 606 -12.97 24.58 -14.82
C GLY A 606 -13.00 24.32 -16.32
N LYS A 607 -13.83 25.07 -17.07
CA LYS A 607 -14.05 24.89 -18.51
C LYS A 607 -13.48 26.04 -19.34
N ALA A 608 -13.01 25.73 -20.54
CA ALA A 608 -12.64 26.73 -21.55
C ALA A 608 -12.95 26.18 -22.95
N SER A 609 -13.60 26.96 -23.81
CA SER A 609 -13.77 26.62 -25.23
C SER A 609 -13.50 27.85 -26.08
N PHE A 610 -12.69 27.69 -27.13
CA PHE A 610 -12.17 28.79 -27.95
C PHE A 610 -11.66 28.29 -29.30
N ASP A 611 -11.54 29.21 -30.26
CA ASP A 611 -10.86 28.94 -31.52
C ASP A 611 -9.41 29.39 -31.45
N LEU A 612 -8.48 28.52 -31.83
CA LEU A 612 -7.05 28.77 -31.82
C LEU A 612 -6.50 28.71 -33.25
N THR A 613 -6.08 29.86 -33.78
CA THR A 613 -5.31 29.92 -35.03
C THR A 613 -3.82 29.74 -34.70
N ILE A 614 -3.23 28.68 -35.23
CA ILE A 614 -1.82 28.35 -35.07
C ILE A 614 -0.95 29.29 -35.93
N PRO A 615 0.06 29.97 -35.36
CA PRO A 615 0.93 30.85 -36.11
C PRO A 615 1.63 30.13 -37.28
N ALA A 616 1.91 30.87 -38.36
CA ALA A 616 2.69 30.35 -39.49
C ALA A 616 4.18 30.18 -39.16
N ASP A 617 4.67 30.91 -38.15
CA ASP A 617 6.00 30.86 -37.56
C ASP A 617 6.10 29.90 -36.34
N ALA A 618 5.07 29.10 -36.07
CA ALA A 618 5.08 28.11 -34.99
C ALA A 618 6.11 26.98 -35.25
N PRO A 619 6.81 26.46 -34.22
CA PRO A 619 7.80 25.38 -34.38
C PRO A 619 7.23 24.16 -35.09
N THR A 620 7.99 23.60 -36.02
CA THR A 620 7.63 22.37 -36.73
C THR A 620 8.38 21.14 -36.22
N GLY A 621 7.72 19.99 -36.31
CA GLY A 621 8.28 18.68 -35.99
C GLY A 621 7.47 17.57 -36.66
N ALA A 622 7.84 16.31 -36.45
CA ALA A 622 6.99 15.19 -36.84
C ALA A 622 5.63 15.28 -36.12
N CYS A 623 4.54 14.92 -36.81
CA CYS A 623 3.22 14.82 -36.17
C CYS A 623 3.18 13.68 -35.14
N ARG A 624 2.31 13.77 -34.13
CA ARG A 624 1.95 12.59 -33.30
C ARG A 624 0.90 11.74 -33.98
N SER A 625 -0.04 12.35 -34.71
CA SER A 625 -0.93 11.61 -35.61
C SER A 625 -0.19 11.08 -36.85
N ALA A 626 -0.64 9.95 -37.38
CA ALA A 626 -0.09 9.36 -38.61
C ALA A 626 -0.64 10.01 -39.91
N GLU A 627 -1.38 11.11 -39.80
CA GLU A 627 -2.13 11.71 -40.92
C GLU A 627 -1.30 12.68 -41.76
N ALA A 628 -0.19 13.19 -41.21
CA ALA A 628 0.75 14.07 -41.91
C ALA A 628 2.20 13.80 -41.46
N THR A 629 3.17 14.18 -42.30
CA THR A 629 4.60 14.00 -42.01
C THR A 629 5.17 15.08 -41.09
N THR A 630 4.73 16.33 -41.27
CA THR A 630 5.19 17.49 -40.51
C THR A 630 4.00 18.26 -39.95
N CYS A 631 4.06 18.60 -38.66
CA CYS A 631 3.08 19.41 -37.96
C CYS A 631 3.72 20.65 -37.34
N ARG A 632 2.94 21.73 -37.23
CA ARG A 632 3.24 22.92 -36.41
C ARG A 632 2.68 22.73 -35.01
N TRP A 633 3.42 23.16 -34.00
CA TRP A 633 3.14 22.92 -32.60
C TRP A 633 3.02 24.21 -31.80
N VAL A 634 2.04 24.27 -30.89
CA VAL A 634 1.95 25.28 -29.83
C VAL A 634 1.64 24.60 -28.50
N THR A 635 2.05 25.24 -27.40
CA THR A 635 1.72 24.76 -26.05
C THR A 635 0.52 25.54 -25.54
N LEU A 636 -0.52 24.83 -25.10
CA LEU A 636 -1.58 25.37 -24.25
C LEU A 636 -1.18 25.19 -22.80
N GLU A 637 -1.30 26.25 -22.00
CA GLU A 637 -0.93 26.24 -20.59
C GLU A 637 -2.10 26.71 -19.73
N SER A 638 -2.45 25.92 -18.72
CA SER A 638 -3.27 26.40 -17.59
C SER A 638 -2.36 27.19 -16.65
N VAL A 639 -2.76 28.41 -16.27
CA VAL A 639 -1.93 29.26 -15.39
C VAL A 639 -2.71 29.84 -14.21
N ASP A 640 -2.04 29.97 -13.08
CA ASP A 640 -2.59 30.48 -11.82
C ASP A 640 -2.85 32.00 -11.84
N GLY A 641 -3.42 32.52 -10.73
CA GLY A 641 -3.73 33.95 -10.58
C GLY A 641 -2.52 34.90 -10.54
N VAL A 642 -1.29 34.38 -10.47
CA VAL A 642 -0.04 35.18 -10.53
C VAL A 642 0.84 34.82 -11.74
N GLY A 643 0.34 33.97 -12.66
CA GLY A 643 0.99 33.63 -13.92
C GLY A 643 1.93 32.42 -13.89
N ARG A 644 1.93 31.58 -12.85
CA ARG A 644 2.65 30.30 -12.89
C ARG A 644 1.93 29.31 -13.80
N VAL A 645 2.68 28.54 -14.57
CA VAL A 645 2.16 27.37 -15.30
C VAL A 645 1.84 26.25 -14.32
N LEU A 646 0.68 25.63 -14.50
CA LEU A 646 0.22 24.49 -13.71
C LEU A 646 0.24 23.22 -14.57
N ASN A 647 -0.38 23.24 -15.75
CA ASN A 647 -0.33 22.14 -16.71
C ASN A 647 0.00 22.63 -18.13
N SER A 648 0.65 21.79 -18.93
CA SER A 648 1.05 22.08 -20.32
C SER A 648 0.57 20.96 -21.28
N PHE A 649 -0.18 21.36 -22.29
CA PHE A 649 -0.75 20.50 -23.33
C PHE A 649 -0.23 20.93 -24.71
N TYR A 650 -0.15 20.01 -25.66
CA TYR A 650 0.32 20.30 -27.00
C TYR A 650 -0.84 20.29 -27.99
N VAL A 651 -0.86 21.27 -28.90
CA VAL A 651 -1.78 21.33 -30.04
C VAL A 651 -0.95 21.27 -31.31
N GLU A 652 -1.22 20.27 -32.15
CA GLU A 652 -0.67 20.16 -33.50
C GLU A 652 -1.69 20.56 -34.58
N VAL A 653 -1.19 21.12 -35.67
CA VAL A 653 -1.87 21.15 -36.97
C VAL A 653 -0.89 20.77 -38.08
N PRO A 654 -1.33 20.12 -39.17
CA PRO A 654 -0.45 19.82 -40.29
C PRO A 654 0.25 21.07 -40.84
N ALA A 655 1.56 20.93 -41.10
CA ALA A 655 2.36 21.92 -41.81
C ALA A 655 2.36 21.66 -43.33
N ASP A 656 2.23 20.39 -43.73
CA ASP A 656 2.30 19.95 -45.14
C ASP A 656 1.00 20.14 -45.94
N ALA A 657 0.04 20.92 -45.41
CA ALA A 657 -1.32 21.06 -45.94
C ALA A 657 -1.40 21.94 -47.20
N SER A 658 -0.97 21.38 -48.34
CA SER A 658 -1.10 22.02 -49.65
C SER A 658 -2.59 22.23 -50.02
N PRO A 659 -3.02 23.45 -50.39
CA PRO A 659 -4.43 23.77 -50.56
C PRO A 659 -5.03 23.21 -51.85
N GLY A 660 -5.56 21.99 -51.77
CA GLY A 660 -6.64 21.51 -52.64
C GLY A 660 -6.40 20.19 -53.37
N VAL A 661 -7.04 19.13 -52.86
CA VAL A 661 -7.63 18.08 -53.70
C VAL A 661 -9.08 17.88 -53.27
N THR A 662 -10.00 18.54 -53.96
CA THR A 662 -11.43 18.20 -53.83
C THR A 662 -11.65 16.77 -54.36
N PRO A 663 -12.34 15.87 -53.64
CA PRO A 663 -12.66 14.55 -54.16
C PRO A 663 -13.51 14.66 -55.44
N SER A 664 -12.90 14.36 -56.60
CA SER A 664 -13.59 14.42 -57.88
C SER A 664 -14.54 13.22 -58.02
N ALA A 665 -15.84 13.49 -57.93
CA ALA A 665 -16.88 12.47 -58.06
C ALA A 665 -16.96 11.94 -59.50
N THR A 666 -16.30 10.82 -59.78
CA THR A 666 -16.40 10.11 -61.07
C THR A 666 -17.82 9.55 -61.25
N PRO A 667 -18.56 9.90 -62.33
CA PRO A 667 -19.92 9.40 -62.54
C PRO A 667 -19.95 7.89 -62.85
N GLY A 668 -20.71 7.12 -62.06
CA GLY A 668 -20.83 5.66 -62.19
C GLY A 668 -22.27 5.16 -62.40
N ALA A 669 -22.57 4.76 -63.64
CA ALA A 669 -23.66 3.86 -64.07
C ALA A 669 -25.05 3.93 -63.40
N GLN A 670 -26.01 4.54 -64.11
CA GLN A 670 -27.46 4.42 -63.91
C GLN A 670 -28.01 3.05 -64.34
N PRO A 671 -28.96 2.47 -63.59
CA PRO A 671 -30.06 1.65 -64.11
C PRO A 671 -31.39 2.41 -64.13
N GLU A 672 -32.27 2.13 -65.10
CA GLU A 672 -33.56 2.83 -65.33
C GLU A 672 -34.76 1.82 -65.34
N PRO A 673 -36.06 2.22 -65.47
CA PRO A 673 -36.97 2.01 -64.33
C PRO A 673 -38.33 1.35 -64.66
N SER A 674 -39.15 1.13 -63.61
CA SER A 674 -40.63 1.03 -63.63
C SER A 674 -41.13 1.26 -62.19
N ALA A 675 -41.99 2.22 -61.85
CA ALA A 675 -43.44 2.32 -62.15
C ALA A 675 -44.27 1.19 -61.49
N THR A 676 -45.35 1.42 -60.71
CA THR A 676 -46.07 2.62 -60.22
C THR A 676 -46.92 2.18 -58.97
N THR A 677 -47.63 2.97 -58.15
CA THR A 677 -48.32 4.29 -58.28
C THR A 677 -48.58 4.91 -56.87
N SER A 678 -49.16 6.13 -56.79
CA SER A 678 -49.78 6.73 -55.58
C SER A 678 -51.34 6.70 -55.67
N PRO A 679 -52.17 7.15 -54.69
CA PRO A 679 -52.27 8.57 -54.27
C PRO A 679 -52.64 8.88 -52.79
N THR A 680 -52.54 10.15 -52.40
CA THR A 680 -53.17 10.78 -51.22
C THR A 680 -54.39 11.61 -51.66
N PRO A 681 -55.33 11.98 -50.76
CA PRO A 681 -55.32 13.37 -50.26
C PRO A 681 -55.83 13.56 -48.80
N ALA A 682 -55.71 14.80 -48.29
CA ALA A 682 -56.20 15.31 -46.99
C ALA A 682 -57.41 16.29 -47.22
N PRO A 683 -57.88 17.18 -46.30
CA PRO A 683 -57.48 17.46 -44.90
C PRO A 683 -58.62 17.80 -43.87
N SER A 684 -58.21 18.15 -42.63
CA SER A 684 -58.82 19.11 -41.68
C SER A 684 -60.24 18.95 -41.08
N ALA A 685 -60.31 18.87 -39.73
CA ALA A 685 -61.18 19.74 -38.88
C ALA A 685 -60.82 19.65 -37.37
N GLU A 686 -60.89 20.79 -36.67
CA GLU A 686 -60.89 20.97 -35.20
C GLU A 686 -62.36 21.16 -34.69
N PRO A 687 -62.73 21.39 -33.39
CA PRO A 687 -61.95 22.02 -32.30
C PRO A 687 -62.19 21.55 -30.82
N SER A 688 -61.43 22.18 -29.91
CA SER A 688 -61.86 22.70 -28.58
C SER A 688 -61.55 21.94 -27.27
N ALA A 689 -60.99 22.73 -26.35
CA ALA A 689 -60.72 22.60 -24.90
C ALA A 689 -61.81 21.93 -24.02
N GLY A 690 -61.51 21.51 -22.77
CA GLY A 690 -60.24 21.56 -22.01
C GLY A 690 -60.46 21.48 -20.47
N ALA A 691 -59.53 22.05 -19.69
CA ALA A 691 -59.51 22.21 -18.22
C ALA A 691 -59.02 21.02 -17.35
N ASP A 692 -57.79 21.19 -16.83
CA ASP A 692 -57.25 20.68 -15.56
C ASP A 692 -57.72 21.61 -14.38
N PRO A 693 -57.36 21.41 -13.08
CA PRO A 693 -56.74 20.26 -12.40
C PRO A 693 -57.43 19.86 -11.06
N THR A 694 -56.88 18.89 -10.31
CA THR A 694 -56.50 18.99 -8.87
C THR A 694 -56.13 17.65 -8.21
N THR A 695 -55.20 17.69 -7.24
CA THR A 695 -54.86 16.59 -6.29
C THR A 695 -55.56 16.78 -4.93
N PRO A 696 -55.76 15.71 -4.13
CA PRO A 696 -55.06 15.64 -2.84
C PRO A 696 -54.73 14.20 -2.32
N VAL A 697 -53.96 14.12 -1.22
CA VAL A 697 -53.44 12.91 -0.54
C VAL A 697 -53.39 13.22 0.98
N PRO A 698 -53.95 12.40 1.92
CA PRO A 698 -53.20 11.25 2.50
C PRO A 698 -54.02 10.08 3.14
N GLY A 699 -53.32 9.01 3.54
CA GLY A 699 -53.76 8.04 4.59
C GLY A 699 -53.53 6.55 4.26
N GLY A 700 -53.22 5.64 5.21
CA GLY A 700 -52.94 5.91 6.64
C GLY A 700 -53.03 4.73 7.64
N GLY A 701 -52.20 3.68 7.53
CA GLY A 701 -51.63 2.95 8.69
C GLY A 701 -52.18 1.57 9.13
N ARG A 702 -51.30 0.84 9.85
CA ARG A 702 -51.53 -0.25 10.85
C ARG A 702 -52.02 -1.64 10.39
N THR A 703 -51.68 -2.79 11.01
CA THR A 703 -50.53 -3.26 11.85
C THR A 703 -50.67 -4.79 12.06
N ALA A 704 -49.55 -5.48 12.36
CA ALA A 704 -49.46 -6.82 13.00
C ALA A 704 -49.98 -8.04 12.20
N SER A 705 -49.68 -9.31 12.53
CA SER A 705 -48.51 -10.02 13.12
C SER A 705 -48.99 -11.40 13.62
N GLN A 706 -48.43 -12.49 13.09
CA GLN A 706 -48.03 -13.76 13.78
C GLN A 706 -47.90 -14.94 12.77
N GLY A 707 -46.97 -15.86 13.04
CA GLY A 707 -46.88 -17.21 12.44
C GLY A 707 -47.39 -18.27 13.43
N PRO A 708 -46.82 -19.51 13.50
CA PRO A 708 -45.79 -20.12 12.64
C PRO A 708 -46.15 -21.58 12.19
N GLY A 709 -45.18 -22.29 11.60
CA GLY A 709 -45.26 -23.72 11.20
C GLY A 709 -44.94 -23.93 9.71
N GLY A 710 -44.40 -25.07 9.25
CA GLY A 710 -43.96 -26.31 9.94
C GLY A 710 -43.10 -27.16 8.98
N GLU A 711 -42.58 -28.30 9.44
CA GLU A 711 -41.65 -29.16 8.68
C GLU A 711 -42.30 -29.88 7.48
N ASP A 712 -41.55 -30.09 6.39
CA ASP A 712 -41.58 -31.35 5.63
C ASP A 712 -40.27 -31.58 4.84
N SER A 713 -40.04 -32.80 4.35
CA SER A 713 -38.79 -33.29 3.75
C SER A 713 -38.86 -33.44 2.22
N GLY A 714 -37.72 -33.36 1.51
CA GLY A 714 -37.68 -33.62 0.07
C GLY A 714 -36.26 -33.79 -0.52
N ASP A 715 -35.98 -34.98 -1.07
CA ASP A 715 -34.74 -35.32 -1.77
C ASP A 715 -34.64 -34.64 -3.16
N GLY A 716 -33.44 -34.24 -3.59
CA GLY A 716 -33.26 -33.33 -4.74
C GLY A 716 -31.98 -33.50 -5.58
N ARG A 717 -31.46 -34.73 -5.69
CA ARG A 717 -30.17 -35.05 -6.35
C ARG A 717 -30.10 -34.69 -7.85
N VAL A 718 -29.16 -33.81 -8.22
CA VAL A 718 -28.61 -33.67 -9.59
C VAL A 718 -27.08 -33.54 -9.53
N THR A 719 -26.37 -34.14 -10.50
CA THR A 719 -24.90 -34.23 -10.53
C THR A 719 -24.34 -33.85 -11.90
N ALA A 720 -23.29 -33.01 -11.96
CA ALA A 720 -22.41 -32.91 -13.13
C ALA A 720 -21.02 -32.35 -12.76
N SER A 721 -19.98 -33.00 -13.29
CA SER A 721 -18.62 -32.45 -13.51
C SER A 721 -18.32 -32.57 -15.01
N PRO A 722 -17.41 -31.76 -15.58
CA PRO A 722 -16.02 -32.21 -15.79
C PRO A 722 -14.99 -31.12 -15.42
N THR A 723 -13.75 -31.40 -14.97
CA THR A 723 -12.66 -32.26 -15.49
C THR A 723 -11.86 -31.64 -16.64
N ALA A 724 -10.59 -31.28 -16.37
CA ALA A 724 -9.53 -31.11 -17.35
C ALA A 724 -8.16 -31.44 -16.73
N THR A 725 -7.21 -31.94 -17.52
CA THR A 725 -5.83 -32.29 -17.11
C THR A 725 -4.90 -32.10 -18.31
N PRO A 726 -3.68 -31.60 -18.10
CA PRO A 726 -2.46 -32.36 -18.42
C PRO A 726 -1.48 -32.34 -17.23
N GLY A 727 -0.36 -33.08 -17.21
CA GLY A 727 0.27 -33.93 -18.23
C GLY A 727 1.79 -33.69 -18.21
N SER A 728 2.59 -34.72 -17.93
CA SER A 728 3.99 -34.55 -17.48
C SER A 728 5.07 -34.58 -18.58
N GLY A 729 6.22 -33.98 -18.29
CA GLY A 729 7.44 -34.04 -19.12
C GLY A 729 8.70 -33.58 -18.38
N SER A 730 9.83 -34.28 -18.60
CA SER A 730 11.19 -33.96 -18.11
C SER A 730 11.80 -32.75 -18.84
N GLY A 731 12.80 -32.01 -18.31
CA GLY A 731 13.62 -32.19 -17.11
C GLY A 731 15.12 -32.25 -17.44
N ALA A 732 15.94 -31.31 -16.92
CA ALA A 732 17.40 -31.26 -17.11
C ALA A 732 18.11 -30.35 -16.09
N ALA A 733 19.40 -30.61 -15.83
CA ALA A 733 20.36 -29.83 -15.00
C ALA A 733 21.79 -30.40 -15.23
N PRO A 734 22.90 -29.81 -14.72
CA PRO A 734 23.23 -28.40 -14.43
C PRO A 734 24.59 -27.93 -15.04
N SER A 735 24.85 -26.62 -15.07
CA SER A 735 26.20 -25.95 -15.06
C SER A 735 26.02 -24.42 -15.22
N GLU A 736 26.95 -23.51 -14.90
CA GLU A 736 28.11 -23.47 -13.97
C GLU A 736 28.37 -21.98 -13.61
N ASN A 737 29.13 -21.69 -12.56
CA ASN A 737 29.53 -20.32 -12.15
C ASN A 737 30.91 -19.97 -12.77
N PRO A 738 31.23 -18.71 -13.11
CA PRO A 738 32.10 -17.94 -12.19
C PRO A 738 31.96 -16.39 -12.19
N THR A 739 31.82 -15.84 -10.99
CA THR A 739 32.41 -14.58 -10.46
C THR A 739 33.04 -13.53 -11.39
N ALA A 740 32.60 -12.27 -11.23
CA ALA A 740 33.44 -11.07 -11.30
C ALA A 740 32.89 -9.96 -10.38
N VAL A 741 33.77 -9.16 -9.76
CA VAL A 741 33.45 -8.01 -8.89
C VAL A 741 34.15 -6.76 -9.43
N PRO A 742 33.50 -5.58 -9.37
CA PRO A 742 34.26 -4.36 -9.08
C PRO A 742 33.57 -3.42 -8.06
N ASP A 743 34.43 -2.67 -7.37
CA ASP A 743 34.15 -1.81 -6.22
C ASP A 743 33.17 -0.64 -6.43
N GLY A 744 32.34 -0.46 -5.40
CA GLY A 744 31.92 0.79 -4.74
C GLY A 744 32.15 2.17 -5.38
N GLY A 745 31.07 2.94 -5.46
CA GLY A 745 31.08 4.40 -5.66
C GLY A 745 29.86 5.08 -5.04
N SER A 746 30.07 5.95 -4.04
CA SER A 746 28.97 6.67 -3.37
C SER A 746 28.57 7.95 -4.11
N ALA A 747 27.26 8.15 -4.32
CA ALA A 747 26.63 9.42 -4.64
C ALA A 747 25.31 9.49 -3.83
N ALA A 748 25.15 10.40 -2.86
CA ALA A 748 24.97 11.85 -2.98
C ALA A 748 23.54 12.22 -3.46
N SER A 749 22.68 12.56 -2.50
CA SER A 749 21.28 12.93 -2.68
C SER A 749 21.11 14.21 -3.53
N PRO A 750 20.27 14.20 -4.58
CA PRO A 750 19.94 15.41 -5.33
C PRO A 750 18.55 15.96 -4.95
N THR A 751 18.51 17.03 -4.16
CA THR A 751 17.36 17.95 -4.18
C THR A 751 17.41 18.78 -5.46
N ALA A 752 16.46 18.57 -6.38
CA ALA A 752 16.37 19.30 -7.63
C ALA A 752 14.90 19.66 -7.96
N PRO A 753 14.62 20.85 -8.50
CA PRO A 753 13.26 21.25 -8.90
C PRO A 753 12.84 20.58 -10.21
N VAL A 754 11.53 20.44 -10.40
CA VAL A 754 10.93 19.87 -11.62
C VAL A 754 11.36 20.67 -12.86
N GLY A 755 11.96 19.97 -13.83
CA GLY A 755 12.44 20.56 -15.08
C GLY A 755 11.32 20.68 -16.13
N VAL A 756 11.35 21.76 -16.91
CA VAL A 756 10.42 21.97 -18.03
C VAL A 756 10.69 20.94 -19.13
N GLY A 757 9.64 20.30 -19.66
CA GLY A 757 9.76 19.19 -20.62
C GLY A 757 10.50 19.56 -21.90
N GLY A 758 11.54 18.79 -22.24
CA GLY A 758 12.31 18.93 -23.49
C GLY A 758 11.67 18.21 -24.68
N LEU A 759 12.08 18.61 -25.89
CA LEU A 759 11.65 17.99 -27.15
C LEU A 759 12.16 16.54 -27.29
N PRO A 760 11.39 15.63 -27.92
CA PRO A 760 11.87 14.27 -28.22
C PRO A 760 13.01 14.30 -29.27
N PRO A 761 14.08 13.50 -29.10
CA PRO A 761 15.21 13.48 -30.02
C PRO A 761 14.88 12.79 -31.35
N SER A 762 15.30 13.38 -32.47
CA SER A 762 15.08 12.83 -33.81
C SER A 762 15.99 11.63 -34.09
N ALA A 763 15.42 10.45 -34.28
CA ALA A 763 16.17 9.26 -34.70
C ALA A 763 16.58 9.37 -36.18
N SER A 764 17.88 9.29 -36.47
CA SER A 764 18.40 9.07 -37.83
C SER A 764 19.63 8.15 -37.76
N GLY A 765 19.60 7.06 -38.52
CA GLY A 765 20.61 6.00 -38.46
C GLY A 765 21.39 5.85 -39.76
N GLY A 766 22.71 5.76 -39.65
CA GLY A 766 23.54 5.01 -40.59
C GLY A 766 24.15 5.76 -41.77
N SER A 767 25.42 6.15 -41.63
CA SER A 767 26.45 5.81 -42.63
C SER A 767 27.84 5.82 -41.97
N ALA A 768 28.80 5.08 -42.54
CA ALA A 768 30.14 4.92 -41.99
C ALA A 768 31.22 5.53 -42.90
N GLY A 769 32.28 6.09 -42.32
CA GLY A 769 33.51 6.45 -43.03
C GLY A 769 34.33 7.55 -42.36
N GLY A 770 35.66 7.50 -42.54
CA GLY A 770 36.56 8.60 -42.20
C GLY A 770 37.35 8.44 -40.91
N SER A 771 38.51 7.77 -40.97
CA SER A 771 39.56 7.90 -39.96
C SER A 771 40.42 9.14 -40.23
N GLU A 772 40.61 10.02 -39.25
CA GLU A 772 41.72 10.99 -39.29
C GLU A 772 42.24 11.32 -37.89
N ALA A 773 43.45 11.90 -37.79
CA ALA A 773 44.22 11.95 -36.56
C ALA A 773 45.13 13.18 -36.43
N ARG A 774 45.54 13.46 -35.18
CA ARG A 774 46.46 14.53 -34.69
C ARG A 774 45.83 15.91 -34.51
N GLY A 775 46.23 16.59 -33.44
CA GLY A 775 45.84 17.98 -33.16
C GLY A 775 46.10 18.43 -31.71
N GLY A 776 47.32 18.29 -31.20
CA GLY A 776 47.65 18.63 -29.80
C GLY A 776 48.49 19.90 -29.64
N THR A 777 48.00 20.86 -28.85
CA THR A 777 48.74 21.99 -28.25
C THR A 777 47.98 22.41 -26.97
N SER A 778 48.47 22.18 -25.75
CA SER A 778 49.57 22.87 -25.06
C SER A 778 49.29 24.36 -24.74
N GLY A 779 48.68 24.62 -23.58
CA GLY A 779 48.59 25.95 -22.96
C GLY A 779 48.87 25.86 -21.45
N ARG A 780 49.94 26.49 -20.97
CA ARG A 780 50.39 26.40 -19.56
C ARG A 780 51.14 27.65 -19.12
N SER A 781 50.62 28.34 -18.10
CA SER A 781 51.39 29.23 -17.22
C SER A 781 50.52 29.69 -16.02
N THR A 782 50.94 29.35 -14.79
CA THR A 782 51.34 30.30 -13.71
C THR A 782 50.20 31.15 -13.12
N SER A 783 49.61 30.81 -11.97
CA SER A 783 50.15 30.84 -10.59
C SER A 783 50.09 32.23 -9.91
N GLY A 784 49.33 32.33 -8.82
CA GLY A 784 49.27 33.50 -7.95
C GLY A 784 49.05 33.09 -6.49
N SER A 785 50.13 32.81 -5.77
CA SER A 785 50.11 32.41 -4.36
C SER A 785 50.06 33.61 -3.43
N GLY A 786 49.14 33.62 -2.46
CA GLY A 786 49.07 34.65 -1.43
C GLY A 786 48.51 34.08 -0.13
N GLY A 787 49.37 33.54 0.73
CA GLY A 787 49.00 33.08 2.06
C GLY A 787 49.95 33.65 3.12
N TRP A 788 49.42 33.91 4.31
CA TRP A 788 50.17 34.04 5.56
C TRP A 788 49.37 33.43 6.71
N SER A 789 50.06 33.12 7.81
CA SER A 789 49.61 32.21 8.86
C SER A 789 49.84 32.77 10.27
N LEU A 790 49.53 31.94 11.27
CA LEU A 790 49.77 32.01 12.73
C LEU A 790 48.44 32.10 13.52
N ALA A 791 47.79 31.00 13.95
CA ALA A 791 48.22 29.86 14.77
C ALA A 791 48.27 30.13 16.30
N ARG A 792 47.43 29.40 17.07
CA ARG A 792 47.85 28.73 18.32
C ARG A 792 46.82 27.72 18.86
N THR A 793 47.25 26.45 18.89
CA THR A 793 47.05 25.46 19.98
C THR A 793 45.69 25.32 20.68
N GLY A 794 45.03 24.19 20.42
CA GLY A 794 44.10 23.53 21.35
C GLY A 794 44.10 22.02 21.07
N VAL A 795 44.34 21.19 22.09
CA VAL A 795 44.41 19.71 21.95
C VAL A 795 43.52 19.05 23.00
N SER A 796 42.63 18.18 22.56
CA SER A 796 41.96 17.18 23.40
C SER A 796 41.61 15.94 22.58
N LEU A 797 42.24 14.82 22.88
CA LEU A 797 41.86 13.49 22.41
C LEU A 797 40.90 12.86 23.43
N GLY A 798 39.89 12.10 22.98
CA GLY A 798 39.14 11.19 23.84
C GLY A 798 37.67 10.95 23.46
N SER A 799 37.11 9.87 24.02
CA SER A 799 35.66 9.65 24.18
C SER A 799 34.80 9.31 22.95
N GLY A 800 35.37 8.84 21.83
CA GLY A 800 34.58 8.38 20.67
C GLY A 800 34.17 6.90 20.66
N VAL A 801 35.05 5.99 21.11
CA VAL A 801 34.98 4.55 20.74
C VAL A 801 34.66 3.59 21.91
N ILE A 802 34.74 4.08 23.15
CA ILE A 802 34.56 3.24 24.36
C ILE A 802 33.09 3.18 24.84
N ALA A 803 32.22 4.10 24.39
CA ALA A 803 30.82 4.13 24.80
C ALA A 803 30.00 2.96 24.23
N LEU A 804 30.09 2.71 22.92
CA LEU A 804 29.35 1.65 22.23
C LEU A 804 29.68 0.24 22.77
N THR A 805 30.96 -0.04 23.01
CA THR A 805 31.43 -1.32 23.55
C THR A 805 30.96 -1.57 24.99
N LEU A 806 30.77 -0.53 25.80
CA LEU A 806 30.22 -0.65 27.15
C LEU A 806 28.69 -0.82 27.18
N ILE A 807 27.96 -0.26 26.20
CA ILE A 807 26.51 -0.46 26.07
C ILE A 807 26.22 -1.88 25.60
N ALA A 808 26.84 -2.34 24.52
CA ALA A 808 26.68 -3.71 24.02
C ALA A 808 27.14 -4.76 25.05
N GLY A 809 28.31 -4.58 25.67
CA GLY A 809 28.80 -5.46 26.73
C GLY A 809 27.92 -5.46 27.98
N GLY A 810 27.36 -4.30 28.36
CA GLY A 810 26.42 -4.19 29.48
C GLY A 810 25.10 -4.90 29.22
N TYR A 811 24.55 -4.77 28.00
CA TYR A 811 23.35 -5.47 27.55
C TYR A 811 23.52 -6.99 27.62
N LEU A 812 24.59 -7.53 27.03
CA LEU A 812 24.90 -8.97 27.05
C LEU A 812 25.03 -9.52 28.48
N ILE A 813 25.72 -8.81 29.38
CA ILE A 813 25.92 -9.24 30.77
C ILE A 813 24.59 -9.20 31.58
N LEU A 814 23.71 -8.23 31.31
CA LEU A 814 22.40 -8.15 31.94
C LEU A 814 21.43 -9.21 31.40
N ARG A 815 21.47 -9.50 30.09
CA ARG A 815 20.63 -10.54 29.46
C ARG A 815 21.03 -11.94 29.91
N HIS A 816 22.32 -12.27 29.85
CA HIS A 816 22.81 -13.61 30.20
C HIS A 816 22.60 -13.94 31.69
N ARG A 817 22.44 -12.92 32.56
CA ARG A 817 21.98 -13.10 33.95
C ARG A 817 20.48 -13.31 34.11
N ARG A 818 19.64 -12.86 33.16
CA ARG A 818 18.18 -13.06 33.14
C ARG A 818 17.75 -14.32 32.39
N GLN A 819 18.65 -14.96 31.66
CA GLN A 819 18.45 -16.29 31.03
C GLN A 819 18.85 -17.44 31.97
N ALA A 820 19.28 -17.15 33.20
CA ALA A 820 19.83 -18.10 34.16
C ALA A 820 19.07 -18.10 35.52
N ASP A 821 18.00 -17.31 35.63
CA ASP A 821 17.05 -17.21 36.74
C ASP A 821 15.63 -17.54 36.21
#